data_AF-A0A8K0MUG3-F1
#
_entry.id   AF-A0A8K0MUG3-F1
#
_cell.length_a   1.000
_cell.length_b   1.000
_cell.length_c   1.000
_cell.angle_alpha   90.00
_cell.angle_beta   90.00
_cell.angle_gamma   90.00
#
_symmetry.space_group_name_H-M   'P 1'
#
loop_
_entity.id
_entity.type
_entity.pdbx_description
1 polymer ?
#
loop_
_entity_poly.entity_id
_entity_poly.type
_entity_poly.pdbx_seq_one_letter_code
_entity_poly.pdbx_strand_id
1 'polypeptide(L)'
;MGVELMSNNDMAIYEMEDGYLSDTEVFYSVIQVLDGVRMAPNLIAESDGDQYANLLSIVDPGKKMGPDEEALLVTALKALSGAVSKIDTVFHGSLLNNIFSMCIWNYGLDARNALLELITTLAAVPDKFLNGCLHMLVSNFLPPRRLRESISQPRWLARKKEVHSQLHLTLHYIAELVPLTPMKLKDVIDKRMPRFTDSKDVIVVFVECMLGLESDEIGEFLGNILLAKVVDLLIDMDVNISWEDILQEDHNKGIFDMELEEWEENTDSIAKDSIKDLEESNRVLNGNVFAEKLDSLMVIVCEYLKSCADGGHLLKAPNLIAESDGDQYANLLSIVDPGKKMGPDEEALLVTALKALSGAVSKIDTVFHGSLLNNIFSMCIWNYGLDARNALLELITTLAAVPDKFLNGCLHMLVSNFLPPRRLRESISQPRWLARKKEVHSQLHLTLHYIAELVPLTPMKLKDVIDKRMPRFTDSKDVIVVFVECMLGLESDEIGEFLGNILLAKVVDLLIDMDVNISWEDILQEDHNKGIFDMELEEWEENTDSIAKDSIKDLEESNRVLNGNVFAEKLDSLMVIVCEYLKSCADGGHLLKVFEMLTEIFRRTVMNAYKSKFAQFVMFYACSLDPEICGLKFAVLLTDIFVSKIESPVSRLVDWCFEYCQLHSIQEKIVKPEAHRIFYSGCQVCLPSIVQEFLRQAKAARLFNKSVPSLYDNLLESEFSKAFGGIERFDMFFPFDPYLLKESDRFMRPHFEFWSMVKTTYSNYNSEDEYQYEDLDAPDFADNVGSSDGGACGYGELDKSGYGKSSAGLSSALFDRGSACGACLELRCVDHILWCLKGSPSVVVTATDFCAPNYGLPGDYGGWCNYPREHFEMSEAAFIQIAKRKADIIPVQFRRVNCDRYGGMRFTVTGSSYFYQVLITNVGSVGEVIAVKVKGSRTGWIPMARNWGQNWQCNADLRGQPLSFEVTDSSGRTVTSYNVASSKWSFGQTFEGKQFLN
;
A
#
# COMPACT_ATOMS: atom_id res chain seq x y z
N MET A 1 18.04 81.60 -22.84
CA MET A 1 18.06 82.57 -23.96
C MET A 1 16.64 82.67 -24.48
N GLY A 2 16.20 83.83 -25.03
CA GLY A 2 14.87 83.95 -25.69
C GLY A 2 14.82 83.21 -27.03
N VAL A 3 13.85 83.40 -27.94
CA VAL A 3 12.92 84.53 -28.23
C VAL A 3 11.77 83.96 -29.09
N GLU A 4 10.48 84.36 -29.12
CA GLU A 4 9.48 85.14 -28.34
C GLU A 4 8.09 84.91 -29.04
N LEU A 5 6.96 85.49 -28.57
CA LEU A 5 6.03 86.29 -29.41
C LEU A 5 4.77 86.87 -28.69
N MET A 6 4.70 88.20 -28.75
CA MET A 6 3.56 89.17 -28.73
C MET A 6 2.09 88.77 -28.42
N SER A 7 1.63 89.13 -27.21
CA SER A 7 0.66 90.23 -26.88
C SER A 7 -0.70 90.48 -27.58
N ASN A 8 -1.71 90.73 -26.71
CA ASN A 8 -2.78 91.79 -26.75
C ASN A 8 -4.24 91.52 -27.23
N ASN A 9 -5.14 91.74 -26.26
CA ASN A 9 -6.46 92.43 -26.26
C ASN A 9 -7.73 91.91 -27.01
N ASP A 10 -8.81 91.91 -26.21
CA ASP A 10 -10.20 92.29 -26.52
C ASP A 10 -10.95 91.72 -27.73
N MET A 11 -11.76 90.68 -27.49
CA MET A 11 -13.19 90.74 -27.87
C MET A 11 -14.06 89.80 -27.02
N ALA A 12 -15.35 90.10 -26.91
CA ALA A 12 -16.33 89.25 -26.23
C ALA A 12 -16.68 88.00 -27.06
N ILE A 13 -16.91 86.88 -26.38
CA ILE A 13 -17.60 85.70 -26.92
C ILE A 13 -18.80 85.41 -26.02
N TYR A 14 -19.91 85.01 -26.64
CA TYR A 14 -21.20 84.79 -25.98
C TYR A 14 -21.19 83.59 -25.03
N GLU A 15 -22.11 83.62 -24.08
CA GLU A 15 -22.61 82.42 -23.40
C GLU A 15 -23.21 81.45 -24.44
N MET A 16 -22.79 80.19 -24.38
CA MET A 16 -23.60 79.06 -24.82
C MET A 16 -23.53 78.00 -23.72
N GLU A 17 -24.70 77.55 -23.28
CA GLU A 17 -24.85 76.58 -22.20
C GLU A 17 -24.66 75.15 -22.75
N ASP A 18 -23.42 74.65 -22.78
CA ASP A 18 -23.18 73.20 -22.90
C ASP A 18 -23.52 72.54 -21.55
N GLY A 19 -24.81 72.23 -21.39
CA GLY A 19 -25.43 71.79 -20.14
C GLY A 19 -25.03 70.39 -19.66
N TYR A 20 -23.88 70.27 -19.01
CA TYR A 20 -23.55 69.11 -18.19
C TYR A 20 -24.36 69.14 -16.89
N LEU A 21 -25.39 68.28 -16.81
CA LEU A 21 -26.09 67.93 -15.57
C LEU A 21 -25.08 67.50 -14.50
N SER A 22 -25.25 67.95 -13.25
CA SER A 22 -24.35 67.52 -12.18
C SER A 22 -24.62 66.06 -11.77
N ASP A 23 -23.58 65.35 -11.33
CA ASP A 23 -23.69 63.97 -10.84
C ASP A 23 -24.79 63.81 -9.75
N THR A 24 -25.02 64.86 -8.97
CA THR A 24 -26.06 64.89 -7.93
C THR A 24 -27.47 64.95 -8.51
N GLU A 25 -27.71 65.70 -9.59
CA GLU A 25 -29.02 65.78 -10.26
C GLU A 25 -29.34 64.47 -11.00
N VAL A 26 -28.36 63.86 -11.66
CA VAL A 26 -28.52 62.56 -12.32
C VAL A 26 -28.82 61.47 -11.27
N PHE A 27 -28.17 61.50 -10.11
CA PHE A 27 -28.45 60.59 -9.00
C PHE A 27 -29.89 60.69 -8.49
N TYR A 28 -30.41 61.91 -8.23
CA TYR A 28 -31.80 62.08 -7.82
C TYR A 28 -32.80 61.67 -8.91
N SER A 29 -32.48 61.92 -10.19
CA SER A 29 -33.28 61.48 -11.33
C SER A 29 -33.41 59.95 -11.38
N VAL A 30 -32.29 59.21 -11.28
CA VAL A 30 -32.30 57.73 -11.26
C VAL A 30 -33.10 57.18 -10.09
N ILE A 31 -33.05 57.80 -8.90
CA ILE A 31 -33.90 57.39 -7.76
C ILE A 31 -35.38 57.60 -8.04
N GLN A 32 -35.78 58.73 -8.65
CA GLN A 32 -37.18 59.01 -8.98
C GLN A 32 -37.73 58.01 -10.01
N VAL A 33 -36.96 57.73 -11.06
CA VAL A 33 -37.30 56.72 -12.10
C VAL A 33 -37.46 55.33 -11.48
N LEU A 34 -36.54 54.91 -10.58
CA LEU A 34 -36.63 53.62 -9.91
C LEU A 34 -37.80 53.51 -8.91
N ASP A 35 -38.22 54.59 -8.24
CA ASP A 35 -39.40 54.52 -7.38
C ASP A 35 -40.73 54.61 -8.16
N GLY A 36 -40.79 55.32 -9.29
CA GLY A 36 -41.98 55.43 -10.13
C GLY A 36 -42.41 54.09 -10.78
N VAL A 37 -41.43 53.24 -11.11
CA VAL A 37 -41.67 51.92 -11.74
C VAL A 37 -42.05 50.82 -10.72
N ARG A 38 -41.95 51.08 -9.41
CA ARG A 38 -42.32 50.12 -8.33
C ARG A 38 -43.84 50.06 -8.06
N MET A 39 -44.62 50.19 -9.13
CA MET A 39 -46.09 50.11 -9.14
C MET A 39 -46.55 48.95 -10.03
N ALA A 40 -47.83 48.57 -9.97
CA ALA A 40 -48.38 47.64 -10.95
C ALA A 40 -48.31 48.27 -12.36
N PRO A 41 -48.06 47.51 -13.45
CA PRO A 41 -47.81 48.08 -14.78
C PRO A 41 -48.87 49.06 -15.31
N ASN A 42 -50.12 48.90 -14.87
CA ASN A 42 -51.26 49.76 -15.26
C ASN A 42 -51.36 51.06 -14.43
N LEU A 43 -50.38 51.36 -13.56
CA LEU A 43 -50.35 52.50 -12.64
C LEU A 43 -49.06 53.34 -12.75
N ILE A 44 -48.11 52.94 -13.60
CA ILE A 44 -46.89 53.70 -13.88
C ILE A 44 -47.28 54.89 -14.77
N ALA A 45 -46.77 56.09 -14.48
CA ALA A 45 -46.99 57.26 -15.34
C ALA A 45 -46.21 57.11 -16.66
N GLU A 46 -46.79 57.57 -17.77
CA GLU A 46 -46.20 57.47 -19.11
C GLU A 46 -44.79 58.10 -19.17
N SER A 47 -44.61 59.24 -18.49
CA SER A 47 -43.32 59.91 -18.27
C SER A 47 -42.26 59.03 -17.61
N ASP A 48 -42.66 58.21 -16.64
CA ASP A 48 -41.76 57.47 -15.77
C ASP A 48 -41.37 56.15 -16.44
N GLY A 49 -42.32 55.57 -17.19
CA GLY A 49 -42.08 54.47 -18.12
C GLY A 49 -41.11 54.85 -19.25
N ASP A 50 -41.29 56.02 -19.87
CA ASP A 50 -40.39 56.53 -20.91
C ASP A 50 -38.98 56.81 -20.38
N GLN A 51 -38.86 57.39 -19.17
CA GLN A 51 -37.56 57.63 -18.53
C GLN A 51 -36.86 56.32 -18.15
N TYR A 52 -37.61 55.31 -17.69
CA TYR A 52 -37.06 53.97 -17.43
C TYR A 52 -36.67 53.24 -18.71
N ALA A 53 -37.43 53.38 -19.80
CA ALA A 53 -37.07 52.86 -21.12
C ALA A 53 -35.79 53.52 -21.66
N ASN A 54 -35.63 54.83 -21.44
CA ASN A 54 -34.40 55.55 -21.77
C ASN A 54 -33.20 55.00 -20.96
N LEU A 55 -33.36 54.81 -19.64
CA LEU A 55 -32.33 54.21 -18.78
C LEU A 55 -31.95 52.78 -19.25
N LEU A 56 -32.93 51.95 -19.62
CA LEU A 56 -32.67 50.62 -20.21
C LEU A 56 -31.90 50.70 -21.55
N SER A 57 -32.10 51.77 -22.35
CA SER A 57 -31.38 51.98 -23.61
C SER A 57 -29.94 52.49 -23.43
N ILE A 58 -29.66 53.15 -22.30
CA ILE A 58 -28.30 53.55 -21.91
C ILE A 58 -27.54 52.31 -21.44
N VAL A 59 -28.17 51.46 -20.62
CA VAL A 59 -27.58 50.21 -20.10
C VAL A 59 -27.87 49.01 -21.03
N ASP A 60 -27.84 49.20 -22.36
CA ASP A 60 -28.03 48.11 -23.33
C ASP A 60 -26.71 47.36 -23.61
N PRO A 61 -26.58 46.07 -23.25
CA PRO A 61 -25.38 45.27 -23.52
C PRO A 61 -25.13 44.99 -25.01
N GLY A 62 -26.13 45.20 -25.89
CA GLY A 62 -26.02 45.03 -27.34
C GLY A 62 -25.52 46.28 -28.09
N LYS A 63 -25.56 47.45 -27.46
CA LYS A 63 -25.29 48.74 -28.10
C LYS A 63 -23.79 48.94 -28.37
N LYS A 64 -23.44 49.31 -29.61
CA LYS A 64 -22.11 49.85 -29.93
C LYS A 64 -22.07 51.31 -29.51
N MET A 65 -21.24 51.65 -28.53
CA MET A 65 -21.14 53.01 -27.99
C MET A 65 -20.03 53.84 -28.64
N GLY A 66 -20.30 55.13 -28.85
CA GLY A 66 -19.27 56.16 -29.01
C GLY A 66 -18.75 56.67 -27.65
N PRO A 67 -17.70 57.52 -27.63
CA PRO A 67 -17.13 58.04 -26.38
C PRO A 67 -18.14 58.82 -25.52
N ASP A 68 -19.01 59.61 -26.16
CA ASP A 68 -20.04 60.39 -25.46
C ASP A 68 -21.14 59.49 -24.86
N GLU A 69 -21.45 58.37 -25.52
CA GLU A 69 -22.39 57.38 -25.02
C GLU A 69 -21.80 56.52 -23.90
N GLU A 70 -20.49 56.25 -23.96
CA GLU A 70 -19.76 55.60 -22.88
C GLU A 70 -19.67 56.50 -21.63
N ALA A 71 -19.50 57.81 -21.79
CA ALA A 71 -19.59 58.77 -20.69
C ALA A 71 -20.99 58.75 -20.02
N LEU A 72 -22.07 58.76 -20.81
CA LEU A 72 -23.43 58.62 -20.30
C LEU A 72 -23.65 57.29 -19.57
N LEU A 73 -23.07 56.20 -20.06
CA LEU A 73 -23.09 54.90 -19.37
C LEU A 73 -22.34 54.95 -18.03
N VAL A 74 -21.16 55.58 -17.95
CA VAL A 74 -20.41 55.75 -16.69
C VAL A 74 -21.24 56.49 -15.64
N THR A 75 -21.87 57.60 -16.01
CA THR A 75 -22.70 58.38 -15.07
C THR A 75 -23.94 57.59 -14.64
N ALA A 76 -24.60 56.87 -15.56
CA ALA A 76 -25.74 56.02 -15.23
C ALA A 76 -25.37 54.86 -14.29
N LEU A 77 -24.25 54.18 -14.52
CA LEU A 77 -23.76 53.09 -13.66
C LEU A 77 -23.40 53.58 -12.25
N LYS A 78 -22.74 54.75 -12.12
CA LYS A 78 -22.44 55.37 -10.82
C LYS A 78 -23.70 55.79 -10.07
N ALA A 79 -24.66 56.42 -10.76
CA ALA A 79 -25.94 56.78 -10.18
C ALA A 79 -26.73 55.54 -9.71
N LEU A 80 -26.70 54.45 -10.48
CA LEU A 80 -27.25 53.16 -10.08
C LEU A 80 -26.54 52.55 -8.86
N SER A 81 -25.20 52.66 -8.76
CA SER A 81 -24.41 52.14 -7.63
C SER A 81 -24.84 52.76 -6.31
N GLY A 82 -25.02 54.09 -6.27
CA GLY A 82 -25.59 54.78 -5.10
C GLY A 82 -27.07 54.46 -4.86
N ALA A 83 -27.83 54.12 -5.91
CA ALA A 83 -29.27 53.87 -5.88
C ALA A 83 -29.65 52.39 -5.65
N VAL A 84 -28.69 51.48 -5.43
CA VAL A 84 -28.91 50.02 -5.26
C VAL A 84 -30.03 49.68 -4.25
N SER A 85 -30.20 50.47 -3.19
CA SER A 85 -31.28 50.31 -2.20
C SER A 85 -32.71 50.41 -2.77
N LYS A 86 -32.88 50.98 -3.96
CA LYS A 86 -34.14 51.13 -4.71
C LYS A 86 -34.35 50.04 -5.76
N ILE A 87 -33.33 49.24 -6.05
CA ILE A 87 -33.41 48.18 -7.06
C ILE A 87 -34.14 46.97 -6.47
N ASP A 88 -35.09 46.42 -7.24
CA ASP A 88 -35.96 45.32 -6.83
C ASP A 88 -35.98 44.23 -7.90
N THR A 89 -35.93 42.97 -7.50
CA THR A 89 -35.83 41.81 -8.41
C THR A 89 -37.10 41.57 -9.23
N VAL A 90 -38.26 42.05 -8.76
CA VAL A 90 -39.55 41.87 -9.45
C VAL A 90 -39.81 43.02 -10.42
N PHE A 91 -39.65 44.27 -9.97
CA PHE A 91 -39.97 45.45 -10.78
C PHE A 91 -38.83 45.83 -11.75
N HIS A 92 -37.57 45.63 -11.36
CA HIS A 92 -36.40 46.04 -12.16
C HIS A 92 -35.68 44.86 -12.82
N GLY A 93 -36.40 43.74 -13.04
CA GLY A 93 -35.86 42.54 -13.67
C GLY A 93 -35.22 42.77 -15.04
N SER A 94 -35.77 43.65 -15.88
CA SER A 94 -35.18 44.02 -17.18
C SER A 94 -33.84 44.75 -17.03
N LEU A 95 -33.74 45.69 -16.09
CA LEU A 95 -32.51 46.43 -15.82
C LEU A 95 -31.42 45.51 -15.25
N LEU A 96 -31.78 44.64 -14.30
CA LEU A 96 -30.89 43.62 -13.75
C LEU A 96 -30.43 42.62 -14.82
N ASN A 97 -31.32 42.17 -15.71
CA ASN A 97 -30.97 41.29 -16.82
C ASN A 97 -29.99 41.96 -17.80
N ASN A 98 -30.20 43.24 -18.11
CA ASN A 98 -29.27 44.03 -18.92
C ASN A 98 -27.89 44.12 -18.24
N ILE A 99 -27.82 44.57 -16.99
CA ILE A 99 -26.58 44.69 -16.20
C ILE A 99 -25.82 43.36 -16.12
N PHE A 100 -26.50 42.25 -15.78
CA PHE A 100 -25.87 40.93 -15.69
C PHE A 100 -25.52 40.31 -17.07
N SER A 101 -25.98 40.91 -18.17
CA SER A 101 -25.60 40.55 -19.54
C SER A 101 -24.50 41.44 -20.13
N MET A 102 -24.04 42.47 -19.42
CA MET A 102 -22.94 43.33 -19.86
C MET A 102 -21.61 42.56 -19.88
N CYS A 103 -20.83 42.75 -20.94
CA CYS A 103 -19.53 42.11 -21.11
C CYS A 103 -18.40 43.12 -20.94
N ILE A 104 -17.65 42.99 -19.85
CA ILE A 104 -16.53 43.87 -19.40
C ILE A 104 -15.51 44.08 -20.52
N TRP A 105 -15.28 43.08 -21.37
CA TRP A 105 -14.37 43.14 -22.51
C TRP A 105 -14.70 44.23 -23.55
N ASN A 106 -15.97 44.65 -23.65
CA ASN A 106 -16.45 45.60 -24.67
C ASN A 106 -16.23 47.09 -24.33
N TYR A 107 -15.90 47.43 -23.07
CA TYR A 107 -15.92 48.81 -22.56
C TYR A 107 -14.52 49.33 -22.18
N GLY A 108 -14.34 50.64 -22.12
CA GLY A 108 -13.11 51.33 -21.68
C GLY A 108 -12.80 51.14 -20.20
N LEU A 109 -11.81 51.87 -19.68
CA LEU A 109 -11.40 51.73 -18.26
C LEU A 109 -12.48 52.22 -17.31
N ASP A 110 -13.00 53.41 -17.51
CA ASP A 110 -13.94 54.06 -16.60
C ASP A 110 -15.30 53.36 -16.55
N ALA A 111 -15.82 52.90 -17.69
CA ALA A 111 -17.06 52.15 -17.78
C ALA A 111 -16.95 50.75 -17.15
N ARG A 112 -15.82 50.05 -17.30
CA ARG A 112 -15.57 48.79 -16.56
C ARG A 112 -15.51 49.03 -15.06
N ASN A 113 -14.79 50.07 -14.61
CA ASN A 113 -14.66 50.39 -13.19
C ASN A 113 -16.04 50.70 -12.58
N ALA A 114 -16.85 51.54 -13.22
CA ALA A 114 -18.21 51.87 -12.76
C ALA A 114 -19.15 50.64 -12.76
N LEU A 115 -19.00 49.71 -13.72
CA LEU A 115 -19.77 48.47 -13.76
C LEU A 115 -19.36 47.52 -12.61
N LEU A 116 -18.07 47.36 -12.35
CA LEU A 116 -17.56 46.49 -11.28
C LEU A 116 -17.87 47.06 -9.90
N GLU A 117 -17.84 48.39 -9.74
CA GLU A 117 -18.33 49.10 -8.55
C GLU A 117 -19.81 48.78 -8.28
N LEU A 118 -20.68 48.98 -9.28
CA LEU A 118 -22.12 48.63 -9.20
C LEU A 118 -22.35 47.14 -8.87
N ILE A 119 -21.55 46.25 -9.44
CA ILE A 119 -21.68 44.80 -9.19
C ILE A 119 -21.24 44.43 -7.77
N THR A 120 -20.26 45.14 -7.22
CA THR A 120 -19.80 45.00 -5.82
C THR A 120 -20.87 45.51 -4.86
N THR A 121 -21.45 46.70 -5.11
CA THR A 121 -22.52 47.27 -4.27
C THR A 121 -23.83 46.48 -4.37
N LEU A 122 -24.16 45.90 -5.54
CA LEU A 122 -25.25 44.92 -5.68
C LEU A 122 -24.98 43.64 -4.88
N ALA A 123 -23.78 43.06 -4.99
CA ALA A 123 -23.44 41.81 -4.31
C ALA A 123 -23.44 41.95 -2.77
N ALA A 124 -23.08 43.13 -2.26
CA ALA A 124 -23.13 43.48 -0.84
C ALA A 124 -24.56 43.56 -0.26
N VAL A 125 -25.63 43.53 -1.07
CA VAL A 125 -27.02 43.48 -0.58
C VAL A 125 -27.36 42.05 -0.16
N PRO A 126 -27.64 41.78 1.14
CA PRO A 126 -27.85 40.42 1.64
C PRO A 126 -28.96 39.68 0.88
N ASP A 127 -28.63 38.48 0.42
CA ASP A 127 -29.49 37.48 -0.22
C ASP A 127 -30.37 37.94 -1.40
N LYS A 128 -30.08 39.10 -2.03
CA LYS A 128 -30.79 39.57 -3.23
C LYS A 128 -30.08 39.27 -4.55
N PHE A 129 -28.87 39.79 -4.74
CA PHE A 129 -28.25 39.89 -6.07
C PHE A 129 -26.99 39.04 -6.27
N LEU A 130 -26.38 38.54 -5.20
CA LEU A 130 -25.08 37.83 -5.21
C LEU A 130 -24.96 36.77 -6.31
N ASN A 131 -25.95 35.89 -6.48
CA ASN A 131 -25.90 34.84 -7.51
C ASN A 131 -25.82 35.43 -8.93
N GLY A 132 -26.50 36.55 -9.21
CA GLY A 132 -26.44 37.25 -10.49
C GLY A 132 -25.08 37.90 -10.74
N CYS A 133 -24.55 38.57 -9.71
CA CYS A 133 -23.20 39.15 -9.73
C CYS A 133 -22.13 38.09 -10.05
N LEU A 134 -22.12 36.96 -9.32
CA LEU A 134 -21.17 35.87 -9.56
C LEU A 134 -21.36 35.23 -10.94
N HIS A 135 -22.60 35.01 -11.39
CA HIS A 135 -22.86 34.48 -12.73
C HIS A 135 -22.38 35.41 -13.87
N MET A 136 -22.40 36.73 -13.67
CA MET A 136 -21.85 37.72 -14.61
C MET A 136 -20.31 37.72 -14.59
N LEU A 137 -19.69 37.80 -13.40
CA LEU A 137 -18.24 37.83 -13.25
C LEU A 137 -17.58 36.58 -13.85
N VAL A 138 -18.05 35.37 -13.51
CA VAL A 138 -17.52 34.11 -14.07
C VAL A 138 -17.84 33.97 -15.56
N SER A 139 -18.90 34.61 -16.08
CA SER A 139 -19.14 34.63 -17.55
C SER A 139 -18.10 35.47 -18.31
N ASN A 140 -17.49 36.45 -17.64
CA ASN A 140 -16.47 37.32 -18.22
C ASN A 140 -15.04 36.74 -18.09
N PHE A 141 -14.85 35.56 -17.48
CA PHE A 141 -13.58 34.81 -17.57
C PHE A 141 -13.23 34.45 -19.02
N LEU A 142 -14.22 34.44 -19.92
CA LEU A 142 -14.05 34.19 -21.35
C LEU A 142 -14.38 35.44 -22.19
N PRO A 143 -13.49 35.86 -23.11
CA PRO A 143 -13.80 36.97 -24.01
C PRO A 143 -14.91 36.61 -25.01
N PRO A 144 -15.68 37.60 -25.51
CA PRO A 144 -16.61 37.45 -26.62
C PRO A 144 -15.99 36.74 -27.84
N ARG A 145 -16.79 35.93 -28.57
CA ARG A 145 -16.30 35.15 -29.72
C ARG A 145 -15.48 35.97 -30.73
N ARG A 146 -15.94 37.20 -31.04
CA ARG A 146 -15.27 38.14 -31.97
C ARG A 146 -13.84 38.54 -31.56
N LEU A 147 -13.47 38.40 -30.29
CA LEU A 147 -12.13 38.72 -29.78
C LEU A 147 -11.22 37.48 -29.68
N ARG A 148 -11.75 36.27 -29.92
CA ARG A 148 -10.97 35.02 -29.90
C ARG A 148 -10.11 34.86 -31.15
N GLU A 149 -10.57 35.39 -32.27
CA GLU A 149 -9.83 35.47 -33.54
C GLU A 149 -8.60 36.41 -33.47
N SER A 150 -8.34 37.07 -32.34
CA SER A 150 -7.23 38.03 -32.15
C SER A 150 -6.27 37.66 -31.00
N ILE A 151 -6.36 36.45 -30.46
CA ILE A 151 -5.60 35.99 -29.27
C ILE A 151 -4.09 36.15 -29.44
N SER A 152 -3.54 35.91 -30.63
CA SER A 152 -2.10 35.98 -30.91
C SER A 152 -1.49 37.39 -30.89
N GLN A 153 -2.28 38.45 -30.64
CA GLN A 153 -1.78 39.84 -30.68
C GLN A 153 -1.24 40.32 -29.32
N PRO A 154 -0.06 40.98 -29.25
CA PRO A 154 0.48 41.49 -27.98
C PRO A 154 -0.45 42.46 -27.23
N ARG A 155 -1.26 43.24 -27.96
CA ARG A 155 -2.29 44.12 -27.36
C ARG A 155 -3.40 43.34 -26.65
N TRP A 156 -3.73 42.14 -27.15
CA TRP A 156 -4.72 41.27 -26.53
C TRP A 156 -4.20 40.68 -25.21
N LEU A 157 -2.93 40.24 -25.14
CA LEU A 157 -2.34 39.75 -23.88
C LEU A 157 -2.34 40.82 -22.77
N ALA A 158 -1.98 42.06 -23.10
CA ALA A 158 -2.03 43.17 -22.14
C ALA A 158 -3.46 43.41 -21.61
N ARG A 159 -4.44 43.40 -22.52
CA ARG A 159 -5.87 43.56 -22.19
C ARG A 159 -6.43 42.39 -21.38
N LYS A 160 -6.01 41.16 -21.68
CA LYS A 160 -6.40 39.95 -20.95
C LYS A 160 -5.96 40.05 -19.48
N LYS A 161 -4.68 40.36 -19.23
CA LYS A 161 -4.15 40.52 -17.87
C LYS A 161 -4.87 41.62 -17.10
N GLU A 162 -5.11 42.77 -17.74
CA GLU A 162 -5.89 43.88 -17.16
C GLU A 162 -7.31 43.43 -16.73
N VAL A 163 -8.06 42.76 -17.61
CA VAL A 163 -9.44 42.31 -17.32
C VAL A 163 -9.47 41.19 -16.28
N HIS A 164 -8.53 40.23 -16.33
CA HIS A 164 -8.43 39.16 -15.34
C HIS A 164 -8.17 39.75 -13.95
N SER A 165 -7.17 40.63 -13.80
CA SER A 165 -6.88 41.29 -12.51
C SER A 165 -8.05 42.13 -11.97
N GLN A 166 -8.83 42.79 -12.85
CA GLN A 166 -10.05 43.48 -12.43
C GLN A 166 -11.13 42.50 -11.91
N LEU A 167 -11.29 41.34 -12.54
CA LEU A 167 -12.24 40.30 -12.11
C LEU A 167 -11.82 39.66 -10.78
N HIS A 168 -10.53 39.36 -10.62
CA HIS A 168 -9.93 38.84 -9.38
C HIS A 168 -10.16 39.78 -8.19
N LEU A 169 -9.74 41.04 -8.32
CA LEU A 169 -9.97 42.08 -7.30
C LEU A 169 -11.46 42.28 -6.97
N THR A 170 -12.35 42.24 -7.96
CA THR A 170 -13.80 42.38 -7.72
C THR A 170 -14.36 41.18 -6.94
N LEU A 171 -13.91 39.96 -7.24
CA LEU A 171 -14.31 38.77 -6.50
C LEU A 171 -13.75 38.80 -5.06
N HIS A 172 -12.52 39.29 -4.86
CA HIS A 172 -11.92 39.51 -3.54
C HIS A 172 -12.81 40.40 -2.65
N TYR A 173 -13.13 41.62 -3.10
CA TYR A 173 -13.98 42.54 -2.35
C TYR A 173 -15.38 41.96 -2.06
N ILE A 174 -15.94 41.17 -2.97
CA ILE A 174 -17.24 40.50 -2.75
C ILE A 174 -17.13 39.31 -1.76
N ALA A 175 -15.95 38.70 -1.60
CA ALA A 175 -15.70 37.68 -0.59
C ALA A 175 -15.49 38.30 0.80
N GLU A 176 -14.74 39.40 0.91
CA GLU A 176 -14.58 40.18 2.15
C GLU A 176 -15.93 40.70 2.68
N LEU A 177 -16.77 41.23 1.78
CA LEU A 177 -18.08 41.79 2.14
C LEU A 177 -19.14 40.71 2.43
N VAL A 178 -19.03 39.51 1.82
CA VAL A 178 -20.01 38.44 1.98
C VAL A 178 -19.32 37.06 2.11
N PRO A 179 -19.12 36.54 3.34
CA PRO A 179 -18.40 35.28 3.59
C PRO A 179 -19.02 34.01 2.96
N LEU A 180 -20.26 34.06 2.45
CA LEU A 180 -20.87 32.97 1.68
C LEU A 180 -20.44 32.94 0.20
N THR A 181 -19.69 33.94 -0.27
CA THR A 181 -19.24 34.08 -1.66
C THR A 181 -18.42 32.89 -2.15
N PRO A 182 -17.37 32.38 -1.47
CA PRO A 182 -16.57 31.27 -2.00
C PRO A 182 -17.41 30.02 -2.30
N MET A 183 -18.31 29.65 -1.39
CA MET A 183 -19.20 28.50 -1.55
C MET A 183 -20.15 28.65 -2.75
N LYS A 184 -20.74 29.84 -2.93
CA LYS A 184 -21.60 30.15 -4.10
C LYS A 184 -20.81 30.31 -5.40
N LEU A 185 -19.57 30.79 -5.33
CA LEU A 185 -18.66 30.96 -6.47
C LEU A 185 -18.23 29.61 -7.04
N LYS A 186 -17.87 28.63 -6.19
CA LYS A 186 -17.63 27.24 -6.60
C LYS A 186 -18.79 26.71 -7.44
N ASP A 187 -20.00 26.83 -6.91
CA ASP A 187 -21.26 26.39 -7.52
C ASP A 187 -21.54 27.05 -8.89
N VAL A 188 -20.96 28.22 -9.17
CA VAL A 188 -21.06 28.93 -10.45
C VAL A 188 -19.94 28.52 -11.41
N ILE A 189 -18.72 28.28 -10.90
CA ILE A 189 -17.57 27.80 -11.69
C ILE A 189 -17.82 26.37 -12.16
N ASP A 190 -18.22 25.44 -11.28
CA ASP A 190 -18.56 24.05 -11.64
C ASP A 190 -19.61 23.98 -12.77
N LYS A 191 -20.56 24.93 -12.81
CA LYS A 191 -21.61 25.03 -13.85
C LYS A 191 -21.18 25.75 -15.13
N ARG A 192 -19.98 26.37 -15.16
CA ARG A 192 -19.41 27.06 -16.33
C ARG A 192 -18.10 26.44 -16.84
N MET A 193 -17.57 25.42 -16.17
CA MET A 193 -16.32 24.75 -16.53
C MET A 193 -16.35 24.24 -18.00
N PRO A 194 -15.34 24.55 -18.83
CA PRO A 194 -15.21 23.98 -20.17
C PRO A 194 -15.09 22.45 -20.15
N ARG A 195 -15.55 21.80 -21.22
CA ARG A 195 -15.38 20.36 -21.42
C ARG A 195 -14.19 20.10 -22.35
N PHE A 196 -13.58 18.92 -22.28
CA PHE A 196 -12.47 18.52 -23.15
C PHE A 196 -12.79 18.65 -24.65
N THR A 197 -14.07 18.55 -25.03
CA THR A 197 -14.58 18.75 -26.40
C THR A 197 -14.51 20.19 -26.93
N ASP A 198 -14.45 21.19 -26.04
CA ASP A 198 -14.48 22.60 -26.45
C ASP A 198 -13.12 23.04 -27.04
N SER A 199 -13.00 24.26 -27.60
CA SER A 199 -11.77 24.67 -28.29
C SER A 199 -10.62 24.97 -27.32
N LYS A 200 -9.37 24.72 -27.76
CA LYS A 200 -8.13 24.91 -27.00
C LYS A 200 -8.09 26.27 -26.29
N ASP A 201 -8.40 27.36 -27.00
CA ASP A 201 -8.45 28.73 -26.45
C ASP A 201 -9.47 28.93 -25.32
N VAL A 202 -10.62 28.25 -25.39
CA VAL A 202 -11.69 28.38 -24.39
C VAL A 202 -11.29 27.67 -23.10
N ILE A 203 -10.69 26.51 -23.24
CA ILE A 203 -10.18 25.73 -22.12
C ILE A 203 -9.04 26.48 -21.45
N VAL A 204 -8.02 26.87 -22.22
CA VAL A 204 -6.84 27.64 -21.77
C VAL A 204 -7.23 28.94 -21.06
N VAL A 205 -8.02 29.81 -21.70
CA VAL A 205 -8.30 31.15 -21.13
C VAL A 205 -9.17 31.08 -19.88
N PHE A 206 -10.12 30.14 -19.81
CA PHE A 206 -10.92 29.93 -18.59
C PHE A 206 -10.08 29.37 -17.44
N VAL A 207 -9.27 28.33 -17.69
CA VAL A 207 -8.43 27.71 -16.65
C VAL A 207 -7.37 28.69 -16.13
N GLU A 208 -6.75 29.49 -17.01
CA GLU A 208 -5.80 30.54 -16.60
C GLU A 208 -6.47 31.67 -15.78
N CYS A 209 -7.73 32.02 -16.09
CA CYS A 209 -8.49 32.96 -15.27
C CYS A 209 -8.87 32.36 -13.91
N MET A 210 -9.23 31.07 -13.89
CA MET A 210 -9.66 30.32 -12.72
C MET A 210 -8.52 30.05 -11.73
N LEU A 211 -7.36 29.57 -12.19
CA LEU A 211 -6.18 29.35 -11.35
C LEU A 211 -5.60 30.67 -10.82
N GLY A 212 -5.83 31.78 -11.52
CA GLY A 212 -5.52 33.13 -11.02
C GLY A 212 -6.32 33.56 -9.78
N LEU A 213 -7.41 32.87 -9.42
CA LEU A 213 -8.11 33.06 -8.13
C LEU A 213 -7.39 32.38 -6.96
N GLU A 214 -6.48 31.45 -7.24
CA GLU A 214 -5.83 30.63 -6.22
C GLU A 214 -4.66 31.36 -5.54
N SER A 215 -4.19 32.47 -6.12
CA SER A 215 -3.20 33.39 -5.51
C SER A 215 -3.81 34.45 -4.58
N ASP A 216 -5.14 34.54 -4.51
CA ASP A 216 -5.88 35.46 -3.63
C ASP A 216 -6.40 34.72 -2.37
N GLU A 217 -6.93 35.42 -1.35
CA GLU A 217 -7.46 34.78 -0.13
C GLU A 217 -8.61 33.76 -0.40
N ILE A 218 -9.32 33.93 -1.52
CA ILE A 218 -10.33 32.97 -2.01
C ILE A 218 -9.70 31.60 -2.32
N GLY A 219 -8.41 31.57 -2.69
CA GLY A 219 -7.63 30.39 -2.99
C GLY A 219 -7.49 29.40 -1.83
N GLU A 220 -7.45 29.85 -0.58
CA GLU A 220 -7.41 28.94 0.57
C GLU A 220 -8.68 28.06 0.65
N PHE A 221 -9.83 28.64 0.28
CA PHE A 221 -11.12 27.95 0.30
C PHE A 221 -11.40 27.15 -0.97
N LEU A 222 -10.90 27.59 -2.14
CA LEU A 222 -11.26 27.02 -3.43
C LEU A 222 -10.14 26.26 -4.16
N GLY A 223 -8.86 26.54 -3.89
CA GLY A 223 -7.72 26.04 -4.69
C GLY A 223 -7.70 24.52 -4.87
N ASN A 224 -7.74 23.79 -3.76
CA ASN A 224 -7.83 22.31 -3.77
C ASN A 224 -9.01 21.76 -4.61
N ILE A 225 -10.09 22.53 -4.76
CA ILE A 225 -11.29 22.15 -5.53
C ILE A 225 -11.13 22.55 -7.00
N LEU A 226 -10.59 23.74 -7.28
CA LEU A 226 -10.35 24.24 -8.64
C LEU A 226 -9.24 23.45 -9.33
N LEU A 227 -8.14 23.16 -8.63
CA LEU A 227 -7.06 22.30 -9.12
C LEU A 227 -7.55 20.87 -9.38
N ALA A 228 -8.40 20.31 -8.52
CA ALA A 228 -9.05 19.02 -8.77
C ALA A 228 -9.90 19.05 -10.06
N LYS A 229 -10.61 20.16 -10.35
CA LYS A 229 -11.36 20.33 -11.61
C LYS A 229 -10.45 20.45 -12.84
N VAL A 230 -9.23 20.97 -12.71
CA VAL A 230 -8.23 20.94 -13.79
C VAL A 230 -7.66 19.52 -13.97
N VAL A 231 -7.43 18.78 -12.89
CA VAL A 231 -6.98 17.38 -12.95
C VAL A 231 -8.05 16.46 -13.56
N ASP A 232 -9.33 16.61 -13.18
CA ASP A 232 -10.46 15.92 -13.84
C ASP A 232 -10.41 16.14 -15.35
N LEU A 233 -10.25 17.39 -15.80
CA LEU A 233 -10.21 17.78 -17.20
C LEU A 233 -8.96 17.29 -17.96
N LEU A 234 -7.81 17.16 -17.26
CA LEU A 234 -6.60 16.55 -17.81
C LEU A 234 -6.75 15.04 -17.99
N ILE A 235 -7.36 14.34 -17.02
CA ILE A 235 -7.66 12.90 -17.11
C ILE A 235 -8.66 12.63 -18.25
N ASP A 236 -9.70 13.46 -18.38
CA ASP A 236 -10.64 13.41 -19.50
C ASP A 236 -9.96 13.56 -20.87
N MET A 237 -8.82 14.28 -20.96
CA MET A 237 -8.03 14.37 -22.20
C MET A 237 -7.09 13.18 -22.37
N ASP A 238 -6.35 12.80 -21.33
CA ASP A 238 -5.36 11.70 -21.33
C ASP A 238 -6.01 10.37 -21.74
N VAL A 239 -7.19 10.05 -21.19
CA VAL A 239 -7.99 8.86 -21.54
C VAL A 239 -8.48 8.86 -22.99
N ASN A 240 -8.48 10.01 -23.67
CA ASN A 240 -8.87 10.16 -25.09
C ASN A 240 -7.66 10.35 -26.03
N ILE A 241 -6.42 10.21 -25.55
CA ILE A 241 -5.21 10.15 -26.37
C ILE A 241 -4.75 8.70 -26.45
N SER A 242 -4.46 8.21 -27.66
CA SER A 242 -3.87 6.89 -27.88
C SER A 242 -2.37 6.99 -28.20
N TRP A 243 -1.64 5.89 -28.01
CA TRP A 243 -0.22 5.80 -28.37
C TRP A 243 0.04 6.03 -29.87
N GLU A 244 -0.97 5.78 -30.72
CA GLU A 244 -0.89 5.99 -32.17
C GLU A 244 -0.95 7.48 -32.55
N ASP A 245 -1.56 8.32 -31.70
CA ASP A 245 -1.68 9.77 -31.92
C ASP A 245 -0.39 10.55 -31.60
N ILE A 246 0.50 9.97 -30.79
CA ILE A 246 1.73 10.61 -30.30
C ILE A 246 2.92 10.35 -31.24
N LEU A 247 2.95 9.21 -31.93
CA LEU A 247 4.16 8.65 -32.55
C LEU A 247 4.43 9.08 -34.02
N GLN A 248 3.77 10.13 -34.53
CA GLN A 248 3.93 10.54 -35.94
C GLN A 248 4.94 11.68 -36.19
N GLU A 249 5.44 12.36 -35.15
CA GLU A 249 6.57 13.29 -35.30
C GLU A 249 7.84 12.72 -34.65
N ASP A 250 8.87 12.62 -35.50
CA ASP A 250 10.22 12.07 -35.31
C ASP A 250 10.41 10.55 -35.09
N HIS A 251 11.28 10.02 -35.96
CA HIS A 251 12.03 8.76 -35.85
C HIS A 251 11.34 7.45 -36.25
N ASN A 252 11.23 7.28 -37.57
CA ASN A 252 11.71 6.06 -38.23
C ASN A 252 13.16 5.73 -37.78
N LYS A 253 13.31 4.99 -36.67
CA LYS A 253 14.56 4.36 -36.19
C LYS A 253 14.30 3.37 -35.06
N GLY A 254 13.83 2.17 -35.42
CA GLY A 254 13.97 1.00 -34.55
C GLY A 254 15.45 0.75 -34.25
N ILE A 255 15.79 0.39 -33.01
CA ILE A 255 17.20 0.20 -32.60
C ILE A 255 17.78 -1.15 -33.04
N PHE A 256 16.91 -2.08 -33.43
CA PHE A 256 17.21 -3.31 -34.14
C PHE A 256 16.26 -3.41 -35.35
N ASP A 257 16.80 -3.19 -36.54
CA ASP A 257 16.46 -3.88 -37.80
C ASP A 257 17.33 -3.29 -38.91
N MET A 258 18.51 -3.90 -39.09
CA MET A 258 19.47 -3.54 -40.13
C MET A 258 19.95 -4.84 -40.79
N GLU A 259 19.18 -5.36 -41.76
CA GLU A 259 19.72 -6.16 -42.88
C GLU A 259 18.63 -6.46 -43.96
N LEU A 260 19.06 -6.38 -45.23
CA LEU A 260 18.54 -7.13 -46.40
C LEU A 260 17.11 -6.86 -46.95
N GLU A 261 17.02 -5.75 -47.70
CA GLU A 261 16.82 -5.70 -49.17
C GLU A 261 15.69 -6.45 -49.94
N GLU A 262 15.14 -5.69 -50.91
CA GLU A 262 14.52 -6.07 -52.20
C GLU A 262 13.12 -6.73 -52.30
N TRP A 263 12.15 -5.90 -52.75
CA TRP A 263 11.14 -6.10 -53.82
C TRP A 263 10.08 -7.21 -53.61
N GLU A 264 8.81 -7.11 -54.04
CA GLU A 264 8.26 -6.54 -55.28
C GLU A 264 6.75 -6.18 -55.10
N GLU A 265 6.08 -5.68 -56.15
CA GLU A 265 4.67 -5.24 -56.12
C GLU A 265 3.64 -6.40 -56.07
N ASN A 266 2.45 -6.19 -55.46
CA ASN A 266 1.18 -6.56 -56.12
C ASN A 266 -0.13 -5.99 -55.52
N THR A 267 -0.79 -5.18 -56.35
CA THR A 267 -2.24 -5.00 -56.64
C THR A 267 -3.39 -5.36 -55.66
N ASP A 268 -4.32 -4.41 -55.60
CA ASP A 268 -5.80 -4.53 -55.58
C ASP A 268 -6.55 -5.33 -54.49
N SER A 269 -7.18 -4.58 -53.57
CA SER A 269 -8.64 -4.73 -53.31
C SER A 269 -9.31 -3.48 -52.71
N ILE A 270 -9.16 -2.31 -53.34
CA ILE A 270 -9.86 -1.06 -52.94
C ILE A 270 -11.38 -1.22 -53.04
N ALA A 271 -12.05 -1.45 -51.91
CA ALA A 271 -13.52 -1.33 -51.78
C ALA A 271 -14.07 -1.22 -50.34
N LYS A 272 -13.26 -1.37 -49.29
CA LYS A 272 -13.74 -1.33 -47.89
C LYS A 272 -12.94 -0.42 -46.96
N ASP A 273 -11.65 -0.24 -47.20
CA ASP A 273 -10.81 0.50 -46.26
C ASP A 273 -11.09 2.01 -46.28
N SER A 274 -11.57 2.59 -47.37
CA SER A 274 -11.84 4.04 -47.49
C SER A 274 -12.89 4.62 -46.54
N ILE A 275 -13.58 3.81 -45.73
CA ILE A 275 -14.38 4.25 -44.57
C ILE A 275 -13.57 4.12 -43.26
N LYS A 276 -12.77 3.06 -43.10
CA LYS A 276 -11.78 2.94 -42.03
C LYS A 276 -10.74 4.06 -42.11
N ASP A 277 -10.13 4.29 -43.27
CA ASP A 277 -9.15 5.36 -43.51
C ASP A 277 -9.68 6.73 -43.07
N LEU A 278 -10.98 6.98 -43.28
CA LEU A 278 -11.65 8.21 -42.83
C LEU A 278 -11.97 8.21 -41.33
N GLU A 279 -12.34 7.10 -40.72
CA GLU A 279 -12.51 7.01 -39.26
C GLU A 279 -11.19 7.05 -38.50
N GLU A 280 -10.14 6.39 -39.00
CA GLU A 280 -8.78 6.38 -38.45
C GLU A 280 -8.11 7.75 -38.66
N SER A 281 -8.22 8.37 -39.84
CA SER A 281 -7.73 9.75 -40.05
C SER A 281 -8.47 10.77 -39.15
N ASN A 282 -9.79 10.62 -38.95
CA ASN A 282 -10.52 11.47 -37.99
C ASN A 282 -10.17 11.15 -36.53
N ARG A 283 -9.81 9.91 -36.17
CA ARG A 283 -9.30 9.58 -34.82
C ARG A 283 -7.94 10.24 -34.59
N VAL A 284 -6.98 10.02 -35.49
CA VAL A 284 -5.62 10.60 -35.41
C VAL A 284 -5.65 12.13 -35.37
N LEU A 285 -6.50 12.77 -36.17
CA LEU A 285 -6.70 14.22 -36.12
C LEU A 285 -7.30 14.69 -34.78
N ASN A 286 -8.23 13.94 -34.18
CA ASN A 286 -8.79 14.30 -32.87
C ASN A 286 -7.81 14.03 -31.72
N GLY A 287 -7.09 12.91 -31.74
CA GLY A 287 -6.10 12.54 -30.73
C GLY A 287 -4.93 13.54 -30.67
N ASN A 288 -4.40 13.95 -31.82
CA ASN A 288 -3.41 15.02 -31.89
C ASN A 288 -3.98 16.36 -31.36
N VAL A 289 -5.24 16.70 -31.67
CA VAL A 289 -5.93 17.87 -31.08
C VAL A 289 -6.13 17.75 -29.56
N PHE A 290 -6.27 16.55 -28.99
CA PHE A 290 -6.30 16.35 -27.54
C PHE A 290 -4.90 16.45 -26.91
N ALA A 291 -3.86 15.89 -27.54
CA ALA A 291 -2.47 16.07 -27.12
C ALA A 291 -2.07 17.56 -27.13
N GLU A 292 -2.40 18.30 -28.19
CA GLU A 292 -2.21 19.75 -28.29
C GLU A 292 -2.93 20.55 -27.18
N LYS A 293 -4.09 20.09 -26.72
CA LYS A 293 -4.82 20.73 -25.60
C LYS A 293 -4.18 20.39 -24.26
N LEU A 294 -3.80 19.12 -24.06
CA LEU A 294 -3.21 18.62 -22.83
C LEU A 294 -1.84 19.25 -22.60
N ASP A 295 -0.97 19.33 -23.61
CA ASP A 295 0.31 20.04 -23.54
C ASP A 295 0.13 21.50 -23.09
N SER A 296 -0.76 22.25 -23.76
CA SER A 296 -0.95 23.66 -23.42
C SER A 296 -1.62 23.88 -22.05
N LEU A 297 -2.44 22.94 -21.56
CA LEU A 297 -2.89 22.93 -20.17
C LEU A 297 -1.76 22.56 -19.20
N MET A 298 -0.92 21.58 -19.54
CA MET A 298 0.24 21.18 -18.73
C MET A 298 1.28 22.30 -18.64
N VAL A 299 1.46 23.11 -19.68
CA VAL A 299 2.26 24.34 -19.61
C VAL A 299 1.65 25.31 -18.61
N ILE A 300 0.34 25.57 -18.64
CA ILE A 300 -0.33 26.48 -17.70
C ILE A 300 -0.27 25.95 -16.26
N VAL A 301 -0.47 24.65 -16.06
CA VAL A 301 -0.37 24.01 -14.73
C VAL A 301 1.08 24.00 -14.25
N CYS A 302 2.07 23.80 -15.11
CA CYS A 302 3.49 23.92 -14.75
C CYS A 302 3.90 25.38 -14.47
N GLU A 303 3.43 26.37 -15.24
CA GLU A 303 3.64 27.78 -14.96
C GLU A 303 2.94 28.21 -13.66
N TYR A 304 1.76 27.67 -13.38
CA TYR A 304 1.02 27.90 -12.13
C TYR A 304 1.74 27.27 -10.92
N LEU A 305 2.06 25.97 -10.97
CA LEU A 305 2.81 25.28 -9.92
C LEU A 305 4.20 25.90 -9.70
N LYS A 306 4.85 26.36 -10.77
CA LYS A 306 6.08 27.15 -10.67
C LYS A 306 5.81 28.53 -10.05
N SER A 307 4.73 29.21 -10.43
CA SER A 307 4.32 30.47 -9.78
C SER A 307 3.89 30.28 -8.32
N CYS A 308 3.62 29.05 -7.87
CA CYS A 308 3.42 28.72 -6.46
C CYS A 308 4.74 28.39 -5.75
N ALA A 309 5.66 27.70 -6.41
CA ALA A 309 7.01 27.42 -5.88
C ALA A 309 7.85 28.72 -5.77
N ASP A 310 7.90 29.51 -6.84
CA ASP A 310 8.46 30.86 -6.86
C ASP A 310 7.59 31.81 -5.99
N GLY A 311 6.27 31.55 -5.92
CA GLY A 311 5.27 32.23 -5.08
C GLY A 311 5.39 31.97 -3.58
N GLY A 312 6.29 31.08 -3.16
CA GLY A 312 6.81 31.07 -1.79
C GLY A 312 7.41 32.44 -1.38
N HIS A 313 7.67 33.32 -2.35
CA HIS A 313 7.86 34.75 -2.14
C HIS A 313 6.57 35.57 -2.33
N LEU A 314 5.74 35.60 -1.29
CA LEU A 314 4.80 36.71 -1.05
C LEU A 314 5.60 37.97 -0.59
N LEU A 315 6.45 38.48 -1.49
CA LEU A 315 7.33 39.64 -1.26
C LEU A 315 7.11 40.75 -2.30
N LYS A 316 5.85 41.17 -2.47
CA LYS A 316 5.50 42.41 -3.19
C LYS A 316 4.55 43.33 -2.42
N ALA A 317 4.78 43.46 -1.11
CA ALA A 317 4.32 44.60 -0.34
C ALA A 317 5.41 45.10 0.64
N PRO A 318 6.26 46.05 0.20
CA PRO A 318 6.75 47.07 1.12
C PRO A 318 6.64 48.47 0.51
N ASN A 319 5.42 49.03 0.54
CA ASN A 319 5.19 50.47 0.46
C ASN A 319 4.45 50.91 1.75
N LEU A 320 5.03 50.58 2.92
CA LEU A 320 4.59 51.09 4.25
C LEU A 320 5.52 50.74 5.44
N ILE A 321 6.52 49.85 5.27
CA ILE A 321 7.55 49.60 6.30
C ILE A 321 8.75 50.54 6.05
N ALA A 322 9.28 51.16 7.11
CA ALA A 322 10.41 52.07 7.01
C ALA A 322 11.72 51.34 6.67
N GLU A 323 12.60 51.99 5.92
CA GLU A 323 13.84 51.40 5.38
C GLU A 323 14.81 50.87 6.45
N SER A 324 14.69 51.30 7.72
CA SER A 324 15.49 50.81 8.85
C SER A 324 15.14 49.40 9.34
N ASP A 325 13.92 48.93 9.07
CA ASP A 325 13.37 47.73 9.72
C ASP A 325 13.42 46.51 8.80
N GLY A 326 13.47 46.73 7.48
CA GLY A 326 13.65 45.69 6.47
C GLY A 326 14.97 44.91 6.64
N ASP A 327 16.08 45.61 6.87
CA ASP A 327 17.40 45.00 7.11
C ASP A 327 17.40 44.14 8.40
N GLN A 328 16.69 44.58 9.43
CA GLN A 328 16.57 43.84 10.70
C GLN A 328 15.74 42.57 10.53
N TYR A 329 14.66 42.63 9.75
CA TYR A 329 13.84 41.46 9.42
C TYR A 329 14.59 40.48 8.49
N ALA A 330 15.33 40.99 7.50
CA ALA A 330 16.20 40.16 6.65
C ALA A 330 17.31 39.46 7.46
N ASN A 331 17.91 40.15 8.42
CA ASN A 331 18.87 39.56 9.35
C ASN A 331 18.23 38.45 10.22
N LEU A 332 17.00 38.67 10.74
CA LEU A 332 16.25 37.64 11.47
C LEU A 332 15.98 36.40 10.60
N LEU A 333 15.55 36.57 9.34
CA LEU A 333 15.36 35.47 8.39
C LEU A 333 16.66 34.69 8.13
N SER A 334 17.81 35.37 8.13
CA SER A 334 19.13 34.72 7.98
C SER A 334 19.63 33.95 9.21
N ILE A 335 19.10 34.27 10.39
CA ILE A 335 19.33 33.52 11.64
C ILE A 335 18.45 32.27 11.66
N VAL A 336 17.19 32.40 11.24
CA VAL A 336 16.20 31.31 11.19
C VAL A 336 16.22 30.63 9.80
N ASP A 337 17.39 30.35 9.24
CA ASP A 337 17.55 29.63 7.97
C ASP A 337 17.59 28.09 8.20
N PRO A 338 16.59 27.32 7.70
CA PRO A 338 16.57 25.85 7.85
C PRO A 338 17.66 25.12 7.03
N GLY A 339 18.26 25.77 6.03
CA GLY A 339 19.33 25.22 5.21
C GLY A 339 20.75 25.42 5.78
N LYS A 340 20.92 26.35 6.74
CA LYS A 340 22.21 26.75 7.26
C LYS A 340 22.82 25.71 8.20
N LYS A 341 24.07 25.30 7.93
CA LYS A 341 24.91 24.61 8.93
C LYS A 341 25.42 25.63 9.94
N MET A 342 24.99 25.51 11.19
CA MET A 342 25.34 26.46 12.26
C MET A 342 26.56 26.01 13.07
N GLY A 343 27.39 26.97 13.46
CA GLY A 343 28.35 26.81 14.57
C GLY A 343 27.68 27.01 15.95
N PRO A 344 28.37 26.70 17.06
CA PRO A 344 27.78 26.80 18.41
C PRO A 344 27.36 28.24 18.77
N ASP A 345 28.12 29.25 18.34
CA ASP A 345 27.78 30.67 18.57
C ASP A 345 26.54 31.09 17.75
N GLU A 346 26.35 30.51 16.57
CA GLU A 346 25.18 30.75 15.71
C GLU A 346 23.93 30.03 16.24
N GLU A 347 24.11 28.83 16.80
CA GLU A 347 23.05 28.09 17.48
C GLU A 347 22.56 28.83 18.74
N ALA A 348 23.46 29.48 19.49
CA ALA A 348 23.09 30.35 20.61
C ALA A 348 22.29 31.59 20.16
N LEU A 349 22.62 32.17 19.00
CA LEU A 349 21.83 33.25 18.38
C LEU A 349 20.45 32.75 17.93
N LEU A 350 20.36 31.54 17.34
CA LEU A 350 19.09 30.91 16.99
C LEU A 350 18.21 30.67 18.23
N VAL A 351 18.75 30.08 19.30
CA VAL A 351 18.03 29.90 20.59
C VAL A 351 17.47 31.23 21.10
N THR A 352 18.27 32.30 21.02
CA THR A 352 17.86 33.64 21.46
C THR A 352 16.74 34.20 20.59
N ALA A 353 16.82 34.05 19.26
CA ALA A 353 15.80 34.49 18.33
C ALA A 353 14.47 33.72 18.48
N LEU A 354 14.52 32.39 18.61
CA LEU A 354 13.33 31.54 18.79
C LEU A 354 12.58 31.88 20.09
N LYS A 355 13.30 32.13 21.19
CA LYS A 355 12.67 32.54 22.48
C LYS A 355 12.12 33.97 22.43
N ALA A 356 12.79 34.89 21.75
CA ALA A 356 12.26 36.23 21.50
C ALA A 356 10.98 36.18 20.65
N LEU A 357 10.92 35.30 19.64
CA LEU A 357 9.72 35.06 18.83
C LEU A 357 8.59 34.42 19.63
N SER A 358 8.88 33.46 20.52
CA SER A 358 7.87 32.84 21.38
C SER A 358 7.21 33.87 22.31
N GLY A 359 7.99 34.79 22.87
CA GLY A 359 7.48 35.95 23.63
C GLY A 359 6.77 37.02 22.77
N ALA A 360 6.82 36.93 21.44
CA ALA A 360 6.28 37.91 20.50
C ALA A 360 5.17 37.37 19.58
N VAL A 361 4.72 36.12 19.77
CA VAL A 361 3.72 35.43 18.92
C VAL A 361 2.48 36.26 18.62
N SER A 362 2.00 37.08 19.57
CA SER A 362 0.84 37.97 19.37
C SER A 362 1.03 39.06 18.31
N LYS A 363 2.25 39.27 17.81
CA LYS A 363 2.59 40.19 16.71
C LYS A 363 2.93 39.47 15.40
N ILE A 364 3.04 38.14 15.43
CA ILE A 364 3.31 37.35 14.23
C ILE A 364 1.98 37.23 13.49
N ASP A 365 1.97 37.75 12.27
CA ASP A 365 0.85 37.66 11.35
C ASP A 365 1.17 36.76 10.14
N THR A 366 0.19 36.01 9.68
CA THR A 366 0.30 35.02 8.59
C THR A 366 0.71 35.64 7.26
N VAL A 367 0.20 36.83 6.93
CA VAL A 367 0.46 37.48 5.63
C VAL A 367 1.81 38.17 5.67
N PHE A 368 2.04 39.04 6.66
CA PHE A 368 3.27 39.85 6.73
C PHE A 368 4.53 39.05 7.09
N HIS A 369 4.39 37.93 7.81
CA HIS A 369 5.52 37.10 8.25
C HIS A 369 5.57 35.72 7.58
N GLY A 370 4.90 35.55 6.44
CA GLY A 370 4.84 34.28 5.70
C GLY A 370 6.21 33.63 5.47
N SER A 371 7.23 34.41 5.09
CA SER A 371 8.61 33.91 4.92
C SER A 371 9.24 33.40 6.22
N LEU A 372 9.02 34.08 7.35
CA LEU A 372 9.53 33.67 8.65
C LEU A 372 8.83 32.40 9.15
N LEU A 373 7.50 32.33 8.98
CA LEU A 373 6.70 31.16 9.30
C LEU A 373 7.08 29.96 8.43
N ASN A 374 7.27 30.15 7.12
CA ASN A 374 7.72 29.10 6.21
C ASN A 374 9.11 28.56 6.60
N ASN A 375 10.04 29.46 6.96
CA ASN A 375 11.35 29.07 7.50
C ASN A 375 11.21 28.23 8.77
N ILE A 376 10.44 28.69 9.77
CA ILE A 376 10.20 27.98 11.04
C ILE A 376 9.57 26.61 10.81
N PHE A 377 8.52 26.51 9.98
CA PHE A 377 7.84 25.25 9.68
C PHE A 377 8.68 24.30 8.81
N SER A 378 9.72 24.82 8.14
CA SER A 378 10.72 24.03 7.39
C SER A 378 11.93 23.62 8.24
N MET A 379 12.05 24.07 9.49
CA MET A 379 13.16 23.66 10.38
C MET A 379 13.06 22.19 10.75
N CYS A 380 14.19 21.47 10.61
CA CYS A 380 14.25 20.05 10.95
C CYS A 380 14.93 19.83 12.32
N ILE A 381 14.15 19.38 13.30
CA ILE A 381 14.54 19.11 14.70
C ILE A 381 15.79 18.22 14.76
N TRP A 382 15.91 17.26 13.83
CA TRP A 382 17.05 16.35 13.71
C TRP A 382 18.42 17.02 13.47
N ASN A 383 18.46 18.28 13.03
CA ASN A 383 19.72 18.99 12.72
C ASN A 383 20.35 19.69 13.93
N TYR A 384 19.59 19.98 15.00
CA TYR A 384 20.00 20.91 16.06
C TYR A 384 20.40 20.22 17.39
N GLY A 385 21.02 20.96 18.30
CA GLY A 385 21.34 20.55 19.68
C GLY A 385 20.11 20.52 20.60
N LEU A 386 20.30 20.25 21.89
CA LEU A 386 19.20 20.14 22.84
C LEU A 386 18.49 21.48 23.06
N ASP A 387 19.25 22.55 23.32
CA ASP A 387 18.69 23.88 23.63
C ASP A 387 17.93 24.50 22.46
N ALA A 388 18.44 24.36 21.23
CA ALA A 388 17.78 24.84 20.02
C ALA A 388 16.52 24.04 19.66
N ARG A 389 16.53 22.70 19.85
CA ARG A 389 15.30 21.89 19.72
C ARG A 389 14.24 22.32 20.74
N ASN A 390 14.62 22.49 22.01
CA ASN A 390 13.70 22.90 23.06
C ASN A 390 13.12 24.29 22.79
N ALA A 391 13.94 25.27 22.38
CA ALA A 391 13.47 26.62 22.02
C ALA A 391 12.56 26.63 20.79
N LEU A 392 12.78 25.72 19.82
CA LEU A 392 11.92 25.57 18.65
C LEU A 392 10.57 24.94 19.02
N LEU A 393 10.56 23.91 19.86
CA LEU A 393 9.32 23.26 20.32
C LEU A 393 8.50 24.19 21.24
N GLU A 394 9.16 25.01 22.07
CA GLU A 394 8.56 26.10 22.85
C GLU A 394 7.85 27.13 21.94
N LEU A 395 8.49 27.53 20.84
CA LEU A 395 7.89 28.41 19.82
C LEU A 395 6.73 27.74 19.06
N ILE A 396 6.88 26.49 18.62
CA ILE A 396 5.81 25.75 17.91
C ILE A 396 4.59 25.55 18.81
N THR A 397 4.79 25.28 20.10
CA THR A 397 3.72 25.18 21.09
C THR A 397 2.98 26.51 21.27
N THR A 398 3.72 27.61 21.45
CA THR A 398 3.12 28.94 21.65
C THR A 398 2.44 29.48 20.40
N LEU A 399 2.90 29.11 19.20
CA LEU A 399 2.19 29.34 17.94
C LEU A 399 0.90 28.50 17.84
N ALA A 400 0.96 27.19 18.14
CA ALA A 400 -0.19 26.30 18.07
C ALA A 400 -1.32 26.68 19.05
N ALA A 401 -0.97 27.28 20.18
CA ALA A 401 -1.91 27.81 21.17
C ALA A 401 -2.67 29.08 20.71
N VAL A 402 -2.32 29.69 19.57
CA VAL A 402 -3.09 30.80 18.98
C VAL A 402 -4.32 30.23 18.25
N PRO A 403 -5.56 30.57 18.67
CA PRO A 403 -6.76 30.04 18.05
C PRO A 403 -6.81 30.27 16.54
N ASP A 404 -7.05 29.17 15.81
CA ASP A 404 -7.30 29.10 14.36
C ASP A 404 -6.34 29.85 13.41
N LYS A 405 -5.13 30.21 13.87
CA LYS A 405 -4.06 30.74 13.00
C LYS A 405 -3.01 29.71 12.58
N PHE A 406 -2.23 29.18 13.53
CA PHE A 406 -0.98 28.48 13.19
C PHE A 406 -1.01 26.96 13.37
N LEU A 407 -2.07 26.40 13.97
CA LEU A 407 -2.17 24.99 14.35
C LEU A 407 -1.85 24.03 13.18
N ASN A 408 -2.38 24.28 11.98
CA ASN A 408 -2.16 23.42 10.81
C ASN A 408 -0.65 23.35 10.44
N GLY A 409 0.03 24.49 10.41
CA GLY A 409 1.47 24.56 10.13
C GLY A 409 2.32 23.91 11.21
N CYS A 410 1.94 24.09 12.48
CA CYS A 410 2.60 23.48 13.63
C CYS A 410 2.52 21.95 13.59
N LEU A 411 1.32 21.38 13.39
CA LEU A 411 1.14 19.93 13.29
C LEU A 411 1.84 19.36 12.04
N HIS A 412 1.79 20.07 10.91
CA HIS A 412 2.47 19.67 9.70
C HIS A 412 4.00 19.63 9.86
N MET A 413 4.58 20.61 10.57
CA MET A 413 6.01 20.63 10.94
C MET A 413 6.38 19.46 11.85
N LEU A 414 5.60 19.22 12.92
CA LEU A 414 5.86 18.14 13.88
C LEU A 414 5.79 16.75 13.22
N VAL A 415 4.73 16.46 12.44
CA VAL A 415 4.60 15.18 11.71
C VAL A 415 5.65 15.06 10.60
N SER A 416 6.10 16.16 9.97
CA SER A 416 7.22 16.09 9.03
C SER A 416 8.53 15.64 9.68
N ASN A 417 8.71 15.93 10.97
CA ASN A 417 9.88 15.57 11.76
C ASN A 417 9.81 14.15 12.36
N PHE A 418 8.76 13.36 12.12
CA PHE A 418 8.78 11.91 12.40
C PHE A 418 9.87 11.19 11.58
N LEU A 419 10.28 11.77 10.45
CA LEU A 419 11.31 11.20 9.57
C LEU A 419 12.61 12.02 9.63
N PRO A 420 13.78 11.37 9.80
CA PRO A 420 15.06 12.05 9.69
C PRO A 420 15.33 12.51 8.25
N PRO A 421 16.07 13.63 8.05
CA PRO A 421 16.59 14.06 6.75
C PRO A 421 17.29 12.95 5.99
N ARG A 422 17.17 12.93 4.64
CA ARG A 422 17.76 11.88 3.78
C ARG A 422 19.24 11.58 4.11
N ARG A 423 20.04 12.61 4.35
CA ARG A 423 21.48 12.52 4.70
C ARG A 423 21.80 11.79 6.01
N LEU A 424 20.83 11.60 6.90
CA LEU A 424 21.00 10.87 8.17
C LEU A 424 20.51 9.42 8.09
N ARG A 425 19.88 9.01 6.98
CA ARG A 425 19.36 7.64 6.79
C ARG A 425 20.49 6.64 6.51
N GLU A 426 21.56 7.09 5.85
CA GLU A 426 22.81 6.34 5.66
C GLU A 426 23.57 6.03 6.97
N SER A 427 23.09 6.49 8.14
CA SER A 427 23.73 6.32 9.46
C SER A 427 22.86 5.62 10.50
N ILE A 428 21.73 5.01 10.08
CA ILE A 428 20.72 4.38 10.95
C ILE A 428 21.33 3.31 11.89
N SER A 429 22.26 2.49 11.39
CA SER A 429 22.84 1.37 12.14
C SER A 429 23.79 1.77 13.30
N GLN A 430 23.96 3.06 13.60
CA GLN A 430 24.86 3.52 14.66
C GLN A 430 24.16 3.63 16.03
N PRO A 431 24.74 3.14 17.14
CA PRO A 431 24.16 3.27 18.49
C PRO A 431 23.87 4.73 18.89
N ARG A 432 24.67 5.68 18.41
CA ARG A 432 24.47 7.12 18.62
C ARG A 432 23.22 7.67 17.91
N TRP A 433 22.82 7.07 16.79
CA TRP A 433 21.58 7.41 16.08
C TRP A 433 20.37 6.91 16.85
N LEU A 434 20.39 5.65 17.33
CA LEU A 434 19.30 5.08 18.13
C LEU A 434 18.97 5.91 19.39
N ALA A 435 20.00 6.40 20.10
CA ALA A 435 19.81 7.29 21.25
C ALA A 435 19.14 8.62 20.85
N ARG A 436 19.61 9.27 19.77
CA ARG A 436 19.05 10.53 19.27
C ARG A 436 17.63 10.36 18.72
N LYS A 437 17.31 9.22 18.12
CA LYS A 437 15.96 8.86 17.66
C LYS A 437 14.98 8.80 18.83
N LYS A 438 15.29 8.04 19.88
CA LYS A 438 14.42 7.93 21.06
C LYS A 438 14.20 9.28 21.74
N GLU A 439 15.25 10.09 21.86
CA GLU A 439 15.18 11.47 22.35
C GLU A 439 14.25 12.35 21.51
N VAL A 440 14.43 12.39 20.17
CA VAL A 440 13.60 13.21 19.27
C VAL A 440 12.15 12.74 19.22
N HIS A 441 11.88 11.42 19.19
CA HIS A 441 10.51 10.88 19.23
C HIS A 441 9.82 11.32 20.52
N SER A 442 10.45 11.12 21.69
CA SER A 442 9.91 11.54 22.99
C SER A 442 9.64 13.06 23.06
N GLN A 443 10.51 13.89 22.46
CA GLN A 443 10.29 15.33 22.38
C GLN A 443 9.08 15.70 21.50
N LEU A 444 8.86 14.99 20.38
CA LEU A 444 7.71 15.19 19.50
C LEU A 444 6.40 14.74 20.17
N HIS A 445 6.42 13.58 20.82
CA HIS A 445 5.31 13.01 21.61
C HIS A 445 4.83 13.99 22.70
N LEU A 446 5.74 14.42 23.59
CA LEU A 446 5.44 15.39 24.64
C LEU A 446 4.92 16.74 24.10
N THR A 447 5.45 17.21 22.97
CA THR A 447 4.99 18.47 22.35
C THR A 447 3.59 18.34 21.76
N LEU A 448 3.29 17.22 21.09
CA LEU A 448 1.96 16.96 20.54
C LEU A 448 0.92 16.76 21.65
N HIS A 449 1.29 16.13 22.76
CA HIS A 449 0.44 15.96 23.95
C HIS A 449 0.05 17.32 24.54
N TYR A 450 1.03 18.17 24.84
CA TYR A 450 0.77 19.49 25.41
C TYR A 450 -0.01 20.42 24.46
N ILE A 451 0.18 20.31 23.13
CA ILE A 451 -0.65 21.02 22.14
C ILE A 451 -2.09 20.46 22.09
N ALA A 452 -2.31 19.18 22.42
CA ALA A 452 -3.65 18.60 22.53
C ALA A 452 -4.37 19.01 23.83
N GLU A 453 -3.66 19.13 24.95
CA GLU A 453 -4.20 19.72 26.19
C GLU A 453 -4.64 21.18 25.98
N LEU A 454 -3.80 21.98 25.32
CA LEU A 454 -4.06 23.41 25.07
C LEU A 454 -5.17 23.65 24.03
N VAL A 455 -5.29 22.77 23.02
CA VAL A 455 -6.25 22.93 21.92
C VAL A 455 -6.97 21.61 21.63
N PRO A 456 -8.20 21.41 22.15
CA PRO A 456 -8.95 20.15 22.00
C PRO A 456 -9.32 19.72 20.57
N LEU A 457 -9.15 20.61 19.57
CA LEU A 457 -9.31 20.27 18.15
C LEU A 457 -8.06 19.59 17.54
N THR A 458 -6.93 19.59 18.27
CA THR A 458 -5.64 19.04 17.82
C THR A 458 -5.73 17.59 17.34
N PRO A 459 -6.34 16.62 18.07
CA PRO A 459 -6.40 15.23 17.60
C PRO A 459 -7.05 15.11 16.22
N MET A 460 -8.17 15.80 16.00
CA MET A 460 -8.91 15.75 14.74
C MET A 460 -8.10 16.33 13.56
N LYS A 461 -7.39 17.45 13.76
CA LYS A 461 -6.52 18.02 12.72
C LYS A 461 -5.22 17.22 12.55
N LEU A 462 -4.68 16.64 13.61
CA LEU A 462 -3.47 15.79 13.60
C LEU A 462 -3.70 14.52 12.79
N LYS A 463 -4.87 13.88 12.95
CA LYS A 463 -5.32 12.75 12.16
C LYS A 463 -5.24 13.03 10.65
N ASP A 464 -5.80 14.14 10.18
CA ASP A 464 -5.79 14.51 8.76
C ASP A 464 -4.37 14.88 8.24
N VAL A 465 -3.46 15.30 9.12
CA VAL A 465 -2.04 15.53 8.78
C VAL A 465 -1.25 14.22 8.69
N ILE A 466 -1.52 13.25 9.58
CA ILE A 466 -0.94 11.91 9.54
C ILE A 466 -1.45 11.15 8.30
N ASP A 467 -2.77 11.17 8.04
CA ASP A 467 -3.39 10.55 6.85
C ASP A 467 -2.74 11.03 5.54
N LYS A 468 -2.37 12.31 5.45
CA LYS A 468 -1.69 12.91 4.27
C LYS A 468 -0.19 12.63 4.19
N ARG A 469 0.44 12.14 5.26
CA ARG A 469 1.88 11.88 5.36
C ARG A 469 2.25 10.41 5.56
N MET A 470 1.26 9.52 5.68
CA MET A 470 1.45 8.09 5.84
C MET A 470 2.30 7.52 4.69
N PRO A 471 3.40 6.80 4.98
CA PRO A 471 4.20 6.12 3.96
C PRO A 471 3.37 5.11 3.17
N ARG A 472 3.68 4.97 1.88
CA ARG A 472 3.09 3.93 1.02
C ARG A 472 3.97 2.68 1.04
N PHE A 473 3.39 1.52 0.77
CA PHE A 473 4.14 0.25 0.67
C PHE A 473 5.29 0.29 -0.38
N THR A 474 5.24 1.21 -1.34
CA THR A 474 6.30 1.49 -2.31
C THR A 474 7.58 2.08 -1.70
N ASP A 475 7.47 2.84 -0.61
CA ASP A 475 8.57 3.65 -0.06
C ASP A 475 9.65 2.76 0.62
N SER A 476 10.81 3.32 1.01
CA SER A 476 11.91 2.49 1.54
C SER A 476 11.62 1.94 2.94
N LYS A 477 12.17 0.74 3.25
CA LYS A 477 12.03 0.06 4.55
C LYS A 477 12.23 1.01 5.73
N ASP A 478 13.30 1.81 5.71
CA ASP A 478 13.62 2.78 6.77
C ASP A 478 12.57 3.88 6.97
N VAL A 479 11.95 4.36 5.88
CA VAL A 479 10.93 5.40 5.94
C VAL A 479 9.67 4.87 6.60
N ILE A 480 9.26 3.67 6.19
CA ILE A 480 8.07 3.00 6.71
C ILE A 480 8.27 2.66 8.19
N VAL A 481 9.39 2.00 8.52
CA VAL A 481 9.79 1.61 9.89
C VAL A 481 9.83 2.81 10.84
N VAL A 482 10.59 3.86 10.50
CA VAL A 482 10.80 4.98 11.43
C VAL A 482 9.52 5.81 11.64
N PHE A 483 8.69 5.98 10.59
CA PHE A 483 7.42 6.67 10.72
C PHE A 483 6.42 5.89 11.57
N VAL A 484 6.24 4.58 11.31
CA VAL A 484 5.27 3.75 12.04
C VAL A 484 5.68 3.59 13.51
N GLU A 485 6.97 3.45 13.83
CA GLU A 485 7.45 3.43 15.21
C GLU A 485 7.21 4.77 15.93
N CYS A 486 7.37 5.92 15.25
CA CYS A 486 7.00 7.22 15.81
C CYS A 486 5.48 7.37 16.01
N MET A 487 4.69 6.84 15.08
CA MET A 487 3.23 6.92 15.08
C MET A 487 2.58 6.04 16.14
N LEU A 488 3.07 4.81 16.35
CA LEU A 488 2.57 3.91 17.39
C LEU A 488 2.91 4.43 18.81
N GLY A 489 4.01 5.17 18.98
CA GLY A 489 4.29 5.87 20.24
C GLY A 489 3.20 6.87 20.67
N LEU A 490 2.56 7.54 19.70
CA LEU A 490 1.43 8.44 19.96
C LEU A 490 0.13 7.71 20.35
N GLU A 491 0.05 6.38 20.19
CA GLU A 491 -1.05 5.60 20.72
C GLU A 491 -0.87 5.28 22.21
N SER A 492 0.38 5.05 22.65
CA SER A 492 0.69 4.87 24.07
C SER A 492 0.61 6.15 24.91
N ASP A 493 0.55 7.32 24.27
CA ASP A 493 0.24 8.60 24.91
C ASP A 493 -1.27 8.81 25.11
N GLU A 494 -1.67 9.76 25.96
CA GLU A 494 -3.09 10.08 26.21
C GLU A 494 -3.86 10.51 24.95
N ILE A 495 -3.17 11.00 23.90
CA ILE A 495 -3.75 11.28 22.57
C ILE A 495 -4.33 10.00 21.92
N GLY A 496 -3.75 8.83 22.21
CA GLY A 496 -4.19 7.53 21.73
C GLY A 496 -5.63 7.18 22.11
N GLU A 497 -6.20 7.77 23.16
CA GLU A 497 -7.63 7.64 23.45
C GLU A 497 -8.54 8.17 22.32
N PHE A 498 -8.08 9.19 21.59
CA PHE A 498 -8.82 9.77 20.46
C PHE A 498 -8.37 9.22 19.11
N LEU A 499 -7.10 8.83 18.96
CA LEU A 499 -6.50 8.45 17.67
C LEU A 499 -6.17 6.98 17.51
N GLY A 500 -6.02 6.20 18.60
CA GLY A 500 -5.43 4.86 18.57
C GLY A 500 -6.08 3.91 17.56
N ASN A 501 -7.41 3.84 17.55
CA ASN A 501 -8.16 3.02 16.58
C ASN A 501 -7.83 3.40 15.12
N ILE A 502 -7.65 4.69 14.84
CA ILE A 502 -7.33 5.20 13.49
C ILE A 502 -5.87 4.88 13.14
N LEU A 503 -4.93 5.11 14.06
CA LEU A 503 -3.51 4.84 13.84
C LEU A 503 -3.25 3.33 13.67
N LEU A 504 -3.87 2.49 14.49
CA LEU A 504 -3.80 1.02 14.39
C LEU A 504 -4.46 0.51 13.10
N ALA A 505 -5.61 1.06 12.71
CA ALA A 505 -6.23 0.72 11.42
C ALA A 505 -5.25 1.01 10.27
N LYS A 506 -4.62 2.18 10.27
CA LYS A 506 -3.65 2.58 9.24
C LYS A 506 -2.40 1.71 9.18
N VAL A 507 -1.94 1.17 10.32
CA VAL A 507 -0.87 0.16 10.32
C VAL A 507 -1.37 -1.17 9.74
N VAL A 508 -2.54 -1.65 10.15
CA VAL A 508 -3.09 -2.93 9.66
C VAL A 508 -3.45 -2.87 8.16
N ASP A 509 -4.00 -1.75 7.68
CA ASP A 509 -4.23 -1.51 6.26
C ASP A 509 -2.90 -1.59 5.48
N LEU A 510 -1.82 -0.96 5.98
CA LEU A 510 -0.49 -1.00 5.36
C LEU A 510 0.17 -2.40 5.42
N LEU A 511 -0.05 -3.18 6.49
CA LEU A 511 0.39 -4.58 6.57
C LEU A 511 -0.32 -5.41 5.48
N ILE A 512 -1.62 -5.24 5.31
CA ILE A 512 -2.43 -5.95 4.31
C ILE A 512 -2.01 -5.58 2.88
N ASP A 513 -1.78 -4.30 2.60
CA ASP A 513 -1.27 -3.82 1.31
C ASP A 513 0.07 -4.49 0.92
N MET A 514 0.95 -4.78 1.87
CA MET A 514 2.18 -5.54 1.60
C MET A 514 1.90 -7.03 1.45
N ASP A 515 1.16 -7.62 2.39
CA ASP A 515 0.90 -9.05 2.50
C ASP A 515 0.17 -9.63 1.29
N VAL A 516 -0.84 -8.93 0.77
CA VAL A 516 -1.57 -9.34 -0.45
C VAL A 516 -0.65 -9.33 -1.69
N ASN A 517 0.41 -8.51 -1.70
CA ASN A 517 1.41 -8.43 -2.77
C ASN A 517 2.57 -9.45 -2.64
N ILE A 518 2.58 -10.29 -1.60
CA ILE A 518 3.56 -11.39 -1.45
C ILE A 518 2.92 -12.69 -1.94
N SER A 519 3.55 -13.39 -2.89
CA SER A 519 3.18 -14.77 -3.25
C SER A 519 3.92 -15.80 -2.39
N TRP A 520 3.46 -17.06 -2.39
CA TRP A 520 4.22 -18.14 -1.74
C TRP A 520 5.53 -18.45 -2.48
N GLU A 521 5.56 -18.27 -3.80
CA GLU A 521 6.74 -18.49 -4.66
C GLU A 521 7.86 -17.48 -4.37
N ASP A 522 7.51 -16.29 -3.86
CA ASP A 522 8.43 -15.22 -3.47
C ASP A 522 9.17 -15.48 -2.15
N ILE A 523 8.56 -16.24 -1.24
CA ILE A 523 9.13 -16.55 0.08
C ILE A 523 10.03 -17.79 0.00
N LEU A 524 9.65 -18.75 -0.85
CA LEU A 524 10.31 -20.06 -0.99
C LEU A 524 11.55 -20.05 -1.93
N GLN A 525 12.01 -18.87 -2.37
CA GLN A 525 13.04 -18.76 -3.40
C GLN A 525 14.48 -19.06 -2.94
N GLU A 526 14.77 -19.04 -1.63
CA GLU A 526 16.05 -19.51 -1.10
C GLU A 526 16.12 -21.04 -0.93
N ASP A 527 14.99 -21.75 -1.00
CA ASP A 527 14.93 -23.21 -0.82
C ASP A 527 13.83 -23.87 -1.67
N HIS A 528 14.11 -24.09 -2.95
CA HIS A 528 13.22 -24.78 -3.91
C HIS A 528 13.04 -26.31 -3.64
N ASN A 529 13.14 -26.74 -2.38
CA ASN A 529 13.10 -28.14 -1.92
C ASN A 529 12.23 -28.36 -0.66
N LYS A 530 11.50 -27.33 -0.18
CA LYS A 530 10.67 -27.40 1.04
C LYS A 530 9.18 -27.56 0.71
N GLY A 531 8.58 -28.67 1.15
CA GLY A 531 7.12 -28.84 1.18
C GLY A 531 6.48 -28.10 2.37
N ILE A 532 5.14 -28.07 2.40
CA ILE A 532 4.32 -27.39 3.45
C ILE A 532 4.64 -27.82 4.89
N PHE A 533 5.30 -28.96 5.09
CA PHE A 533 5.62 -29.52 6.42
C PHE A 533 7.11 -29.44 6.80
N ASP A 534 8.00 -29.03 5.89
CA ASP A 534 9.46 -29.23 6.02
C ASP A 534 10.24 -27.91 6.28
N MET A 535 9.98 -27.25 7.42
CA MET A 535 10.75 -26.09 7.87
C MET A 535 11.30 -26.25 9.30
N GLU A 536 12.56 -26.71 9.37
CA GLU A 536 13.37 -26.71 10.60
C GLU A 536 14.10 -25.37 10.82
N LEU A 537 14.52 -25.12 12.06
CA LEU A 537 15.23 -23.92 12.50
C LEU A 537 16.61 -23.78 11.82
N GLU A 538 17.12 -22.54 11.77
CA GLU A 538 18.52 -22.21 11.47
C GLU A 538 19.14 -21.48 12.67
N GLU A 539 20.39 -21.82 13.01
CA GLU A 539 21.12 -21.23 14.13
C GLU A 539 21.78 -19.89 13.77
N TRP A 540 21.93 -19.01 14.77
CA TRP A 540 22.67 -17.76 14.63
C TRP A 540 24.10 -17.93 15.16
N GLU A 541 25.09 -18.04 14.28
CA GLU A 541 26.49 -17.82 14.66
C GLU A 541 26.83 -16.32 14.67
N GLU A 542 27.20 -15.79 15.83
CA GLU A 542 27.89 -14.49 15.91
C GLU A 542 29.37 -14.66 15.52
N ASN A 543 29.92 -13.84 14.60
CA ASN A 543 31.00 -12.88 14.91
C ASN A 543 31.66 -12.14 13.70
N THR A 544 31.97 -10.87 13.94
CA THR A 544 33.13 -10.06 13.49
C THR A 544 33.65 -10.03 12.03
N ASP A 545 33.51 -8.84 11.41
CA ASP A 545 34.60 -8.01 10.85
C ASP A 545 35.62 -8.58 9.82
N SER A 546 35.44 -8.20 8.54
CA SER A 546 36.13 -7.02 7.95
C SER A 546 36.82 -7.15 6.56
N ILE A 547 36.57 -6.13 5.73
CA ILE A 547 37.42 -5.56 4.65
C ILE A 547 37.83 -6.47 3.46
N ALA A 548 37.19 -6.20 2.31
CA ALA A 548 37.89 -5.66 1.13
C ALA A 548 36.92 -4.90 0.21
N LYS A 549 37.39 -3.84 -0.45
CA LYS A 549 36.76 -3.21 -1.62
C LYS A 549 37.65 -3.49 -2.84
N ASP A 550 37.08 -3.67 -4.03
CA ASP A 550 37.14 -2.58 -5.02
C ASP A 550 36.20 -2.67 -6.23
N SER A 551 35.70 -1.50 -6.62
CA SER A 551 35.46 -0.97 -7.98
C SER A 551 34.75 -1.74 -9.12
N ILE A 552 33.57 -1.18 -9.46
CA ILE A 552 33.14 -0.73 -10.81
C ILE A 552 32.44 -1.74 -11.76
N LYS A 553 31.16 -1.42 -12.03
CA LYS A 553 30.33 -1.61 -13.24
C LYS A 553 30.49 -2.88 -14.10
N ASP A 554 29.43 -3.69 -14.15
CA ASP A 554 28.46 -3.70 -15.27
C ASP A 554 27.23 -4.59 -14.90
N LEU A 555 26.30 -4.81 -15.84
CA LEU A 555 25.14 -5.76 -15.81
C LEU A 555 23.90 -5.40 -14.97
N GLU A 556 23.01 -4.60 -15.58
CA GLU A 556 21.62 -4.38 -15.12
C GLU A 556 20.70 -5.63 -15.22
N GLU A 557 21.20 -6.76 -15.73
CA GLU A 557 20.45 -8.04 -15.83
C GLU A 557 20.64 -8.97 -14.61
N SER A 558 21.48 -8.60 -13.65
CA SER A 558 21.79 -9.45 -12.47
C SER A 558 20.76 -9.36 -11.33
N ASN A 559 19.96 -8.28 -11.28
CA ASN A 559 19.08 -7.91 -10.15
C ASN A 559 17.81 -8.77 -9.96
N ARG A 560 17.72 -9.96 -10.57
CA ARG A 560 16.59 -10.91 -10.40
C ARG A 560 16.94 -12.20 -9.64
N VAL A 561 18.17 -12.35 -9.14
CA VAL A 561 18.71 -13.66 -8.73
C VAL A 561 19.25 -13.69 -7.27
N LEU A 562 19.22 -12.58 -6.53
CA LEU A 562 19.99 -12.46 -5.27
C LEU A 562 19.35 -11.70 -4.09
N ASN A 563 18.04 -11.43 -4.08
CA ASN A 563 17.33 -10.92 -2.89
C ASN A 563 15.95 -11.58 -2.78
N GLY A 564 15.45 -11.74 -1.56
CA GLY A 564 14.06 -12.10 -1.31
C GLY A 564 13.08 -10.98 -1.71
N ASN A 565 11.78 -11.26 -1.68
CA ASN A 565 10.78 -10.25 -2.05
C ASN A 565 10.82 -9.06 -1.07
N VAL A 566 11.11 -7.88 -1.62
CA VAL A 566 11.24 -6.60 -0.92
C VAL A 566 9.99 -6.22 -0.11
N PHE A 567 8.81 -6.70 -0.49
CA PHE A 567 7.59 -6.54 0.32
C PHE A 567 7.59 -7.43 1.57
N ALA A 568 8.14 -8.64 1.51
CA ALA A 568 8.29 -9.50 2.68
C ALA A 568 9.30 -8.92 3.68
N GLU A 569 10.45 -8.41 3.24
CA GLU A 569 11.43 -7.75 4.12
C GLU A 569 10.90 -6.48 4.82
N LYS A 570 10.00 -5.74 4.16
CA LYS A 570 9.30 -4.59 4.73
C LYS A 570 8.24 -5.01 5.73
N LEU A 571 7.45 -6.02 5.37
CA LEU A 571 6.36 -6.55 6.20
C LEU A 571 6.90 -7.17 7.48
N ASP A 572 7.98 -7.95 7.39
CA ASP A 572 8.65 -8.59 8.52
C ASP A 572 9.09 -7.57 9.58
N SER A 573 9.78 -6.51 9.17
CA SER A 573 10.20 -5.45 10.08
C SER A 573 9.04 -4.59 10.61
N LEU A 574 7.93 -4.45 9.88
CA LEU A 574 6.71 -3.87 10.44
C LEU A 574 6.06 -4.79 11.48
N MET A 575 6.00 -6.09 11.23
CA MET A 575 5.49 -7.09 12.17
C MET A 575 6.33 -7.12 13.45
N VAL A 576 7.65 -6.96 13.36
CA VAL A 576 8.53 -6.76 14.53
C VAL A 576 8.06 -5.57 15.37
N ILE A 577 7.86 -4.39 14.78
CA ILE A 577 7.47 -3.17 15.50
C ILE A 577 6.10 -3.34 16.15
N VAL A 578 5.13 -3.93 15.44
CA VAL A 578 3.78 -4.18 15.99
C VAL A 578 3.82 -5.19 17.14
N CYS A 579 4.66 -6.22 17.08
CA CYS A 579 4.82 -7.16 18.20
C CYS A 579 5.56 -6.55 19.41
N GLU A 580 6.56 -5.69 19.19
CA GLU A 580 7.22 -4.95 20.29
C GLU A 580 6.25 -3.96 20.95
N TYR A 581 5.45 -3.25 20.16
CA TYR A 581 4.38 -2.36 20.63
C TYR A 581 3.30 -3.14 21.43
N LEU A 582 2.76 -4.24 20.89
CA LEU A 582 1.74 -5.05 21.57
C LEU A 582 2.25 -5.62 22.90
N LYS A 583 3.52 -6.05 22.93
CA LYS A 583 4.17 -6.48 24.17
C LYS A 583 4.29 -5.33 25.17
N SER A 584 4.71 -4.14 24.74
CA SER A 584 4.73 -2.96 25.61
C SER A 584 3.34 -2.58 26.14
N CYS A 585 2.28 -2.82 25.36
CA CYS A 585 0.89 -2.63 25.81
C CYS A 585 0.47 -3.67 26.86
N ALA A 586 0.98 -4.92 26.76
CA ALA A 586 0.77 -5.96 27.76
C ALA A 586 1.53 -5.64 29.07
N ASP A 587 2.82 -5.34 28.97
CA ASP A 587 3.68 -4.98 30.10
C ASP A 587 3.18 -3.70 30.82
N GLY A 588 2.54 -2.77 30.09
CA GLY A 588 1.88 -1.57 30.61
C GLY A 588 0.42 -1.76 31.08
N GLY A 589 -0.19 -2.92 30.88
CA GLY A 589 -1.59 -3.19 31.27
C GLY A 589 -2.67 -2.52 30.40
N HIS A 590 -2.31 -2.00 29.23
CA HIS A 590 -3.22 -1.33 28.29
C HIS A 590 -3.71 -2.24 27.15
N LEU A 591 -3.14 -3.44 27.00
CA LEU A 591 -3.44 -4.40 25.93
C LEU A 591 -4.94 -4.59 25.65
N LEU A 592 -5.79 -4.68 26.68
CA LEU A 592 -7.22 -4.92 26.50
C LEU A 592 -7.93 -3.80 25.71
N LYS A 593 -7.50 -2.55 25.85
CA LYS A 593 -8.03 -1.39 25.10
C LYS A 593 -7.61 -1.46 23.63
N VAL A 594 -6.32 -1.75 23.40
CA VAL A 594 -5.74 -1.97 22.07
C VAL A 594 -6.42 -3.14 21.36
N PHE A 595 -6.68 -4.23 22.09
CA PHE A 595 -7.32 -5.44 21.59
C PHE A 595 -8.77 -5.23 21.16
N GLU A 596 -9.53 -4.39 21.86
CA GLU A 596 -10.90 -4.02 21.45
C GLU A 596 -10.91 -3.17 20.17
N MET A 597 -9.90 -2.31 19.97
CA MET A 597 -9.73 -1.57 18.71
C MET A 597 -9.33 -2.51 17.56
N LEU A 598 -8.33 -3.39 17.79
CA LEU A 598 -7.92 -4.40 16.82
C LEU A 598 -9.03 -5.39 16.46
N THR A 599 -9.94 -5.70 17.39
CA THR A 599 -11.12 -6.54 17.14
C THR A 599 -12.05 -5.94 16.06
N GLU A 600 -12.31 -4.63 16.11
CA GLU A 600 -13.14 -3.95 15.11
C GLU A 600 -12.40 -3.79 13.77
N ILE A 601 -11.09 -3.54 13.80
CA ILE A 601 -10.22 -3.49 12.61
C ILE A 601 -10.17 -4.87 11.92
N PHE A 602 -9.99 -5.96 12.68
CA PHE A 602 -9.98 -7.33 12.17
C PHE A 602 -11.30 -7.67 11.46
N ARG A 603 -12.43 -7.29 12.07
CA ARG A 603 -13.77 -7.48 11.49
C ARG A 603 -13.99 -6.70 10.18
N ARG A 604 -13.38 -5.52 10.03
CA ARG A 604 -13.56 -4.63 8.87
C ARG A 604 -12.56 -4.88 7.73
N THR A 605 -11.27 -4.95 8.03
CA THR A 605 -10.21 -5.06 7.02
C THR A 605 -9.71 -6.49 6.87
N VAL A 606 -9.13 -7.09 7.92
CA VAL A 606 -8.46 -8.41 7.85
C VAL A 606 -9.41 -9.51 7.34
N MET A 607 -10.62 -9.59 7.88
CA MET A 607 -11.65 -10.57 7.49
C MET A 607 -12.14 -10.45 6.03
N ASN A 608 -11.81 -9.36 5.33
CA ASN A 608 -12.14 -9.13 3.92
C ASN A 608 -10.89 -9.19 3.00
N ALA A 609 -9.69 -9.31 3.55
CA ALA A 609 -8.42 -9.32 2.81
C ALA A 609 -8.11 -10.70 2.21
N TYR A 610 -8.70 -10.99 1.04
CA TYR A 610 -8.47 -12.26 0.33
C TYR A 610 -6.97 -12.48 0.03
N LYS A 611 -6.41 -13.60 0.52
CA LYS A 611 -4.98 -14.02 0.43
C LYS A 611 -3.96 -13.25 1.30
N SER A 612 -4.39 -12.50 2.31
CA SER A 612 -3.51 -12.08 3.41
C SER A 612 -3.01 -13.32 4.19
N LYS A 613 -1.72 -13.43 4.49
CA LYS A 613 -1.02 -14.58 5.11
C LYS A 613 -0.42 -14.26 6.48
N PHE A 614 -0.18 -12.98 6.78
CA PHE A 614 0.58 -12.54 7.95
C PHE A 614 -0.13 -11.48 8.79
N ALA A 615 -0.96 -10.60 8.21
CA ALA A 615 -1.60 -9.52 8.96
C ALA A 615 -2.52 -10.03 10.09
N GLN A 616 -3.13 -11.20 9.92
CA GLN A 616 -3.93 -11.88 10.95
C GLN A 616 -3.11 -12.35 12.17
N PHE A 617 -1.79 -12.50 12.05
CA PHE A 617 -0.94 -12.86 13.19
C PHE A 617 -0.79 -11.73 14.22
N VAL A 618 -1.17 -10.48 13.87
CA VAL A 618 -1.33 -9.39 14.85
C VAL A 618 -2.40 -9.76 15.89
N MET A 619 -3.52 -10.35 15.48
CA MET A 619 -4.55 -10.84 16.41
C MET A 619 -4.08 -12.08 17.17
N PHE A 620 -3.39 -13.01 16.49
CA PHE A 620 -2.82 -14.20 17.13
C PHE A 620 -1.90 -13.85 18.30
N TYR A 621 -0.92 -12.96 18.07
CA TYR A 621 0.05 -12.55 19.09
C TYR A 621 -0.61 -11.71 20.20
N ALA A 622 -1.57 -10.85 19.88
CA ALA A 622 -2.34 -10.14 20.91
C ALA A 622 -3.15 -11.12 21.81
N CYS A 623 -3.64 -12.23 21.25
CA CYS A 623 -4.27 -13.30 22.03
C CYS A 623 -3.28 -14.17 22.82
N SER A 624 -2.04 -14.35 22.35
CA SER A 624 -1.04 -15.16 23.08
C SER A 624 -0.40 -14.41 24.25
N LEU A 625 -0.43 -13.07 24.25
CA LEU A 625 -0.04 -12.23 25.39
C LEU A 625 -1.06 -12.26 26.54
N ASP A 626 -2.35 -12.42 26.23
CA ASP A 626 -3.45 -12.57 27.20
C ASP A 626 -4.48 -13.61 26.73
N PRO A 627 -4.23 -14.92 26.97
CA PRO A 627 -5.14 -15.98 26.55
C PRO A 627 -6.46 -15.99 27.33
N GLU A 628 -6.47 -15.50 28.58
CA GLU A 628 -7.63 -15.59 29.47
C GLU A 628 -8.74 -14.60 29.10
N ILE A 629 -8.39 -13.35 28.74
CA ILE A 629 -9.37 -12.31 28.38
C ILE A 629 -9.35 -12.04 26.87
N CYS A 630 -8.20 -11.73 26.28
CA CYS A 630 -8.12 -11.41 24.85
C CYS A 630 -8.36 -12.64 23.98
N GLY A 631 -7.71 -13.78 24.28
CA GLY A 631 -7.95 -15.05 23.60
C GLY A 631 -9.42 -15.53 23.68
N LEU A 632 -10.03 -15.45 24.87
CA LEU A 632 -11.44 -15.80 25.05
C LEU A 632 -12.38 -14.85 24.28
N LYS A 633 -12.13 -13.52 24.31
CA LYS A 633 -12.88 -12.55 23.51
C LYS A 633 -12.78 -12.85 22.01
N PHE A 634 -11.61 -13.26 21.51
CA PHE A 634 -11.42 -13.63 20.11
C PHE A 634 -12.20 -14.90 19.73
N ALA A 635 -12.16 -15.93 20.56
CA ALA A 635 -12.92 -17.15 20.34
C ALA A 635 -14.44 -16.89 20.30
N VAL A 636 -14.95 -16.02 21.19
CA VAL A 636 -16.35 -15.57 21.16
C VAL A 636 -16.66 -14.75 19.90
N LEU A 637 -15.80 -13.79 19.52
CA LEU A 637 -15.95 -13.00 18.29
C LEU A 637 -16.05 -13.88 17.03
N LEU A 638 -15.14 -14.86 16.89
CA LEU A 638 -15.14 -15.79 15.75
C LEU A 638 -16.39 -16.68 15.75
N THR A 639 -16.84 -17.12 16.93
CA THR A 639 -18.10 -17.87 17.09
C THR A 639 -19.31 -17.02 16.69
N ASP A 640 -19.38 -15.78 17.16
CA ASP A 640 -20.44 -14.83 16.80
C ASP A 640 -20.44 -14.51 15.30
N ILE A 641 -19.26 -14.35 14.67
CA ILE A 641 -19.14 -14.15 13.21
C ILE A 641 -19.60 -15.40 12.44
N PHE A 642 -19.33 -16.61 12.94
CA PHE A 642 -19.78 -17.87 12.35
C PHE A 642 -21.31 -18.04 12.47
N VAL A 643 -21.88 -17.81 13.66
CA VAL A 643 -23.31 -18.00 13.97
C VAL A 643 -24.18 -16.89 13.38
N SER A 644 -23.72 -15.62 13.38
CA SER A 644 -24.47 -14.50 12.79
C SER A 644 -24.48 -14.50 11.26
N LYS A 645 -23.59 -15.27 10.59
CA LYS A 645 -23.67 -15.60 9.16
C LYS A 645 -24.71 -16.71 8.90
N ILE A 646 -25.95 -16.40 9.27
CA ILE A 646 -27.15 -17.15 8.90
C ILE A 646 -27.15 -17.38 7.38
N GLU A 647 -27.59 -18.57 6.96
CA GLU A 647 -27.51 -19.12 5.59
C GLU A 647 -26.15 -19.62 5.10
N SER A 648 -25.02 -19.43 5.80
CA SER A 648 -23.76 -20.03 5.35
C SER A 648 -23.88 -21.58 5.24
N PRO A 649 -23.34 -22.22 4.17
CA PRO A 649 -23.46 -23.66 4.02
C PRO A 649 -22.77 -24.44 5.16
N VAL A 650 -21.72 -23.86 5.75
CA VAL A 650 -20.95 -24.49 6.84
C VAL A 650 -21.71 -24.48 8.18
N SER A 651 -22.46 -23.42 8.54
CA SER A 651 -23.35 -23.48 9.71
C SER A 651 -24.37 -24.60 9.56
N ARG A 652 -25.05 -24.68 8.40
CA ARG A 652 -26.01 -25.75 8.12
C ARG A 652 -25.39 -27.16 8.24
N LEU A 653 -24.13 -27.33 7.85
CA LEU A 653 -23.41 -28.59 8.02
C LEU A 653 -23.09 -28.89 9.50
N VAL A 654 -22.69 -27.89 10.29
CA VAL A 654 -22.42 -28.05 11.73
C VAL A 654 -23.69 -28.36 12.51
N ASP A 655 -24.77 -27.61 12.26
CA ASP A 655 -26.08 -27.81 12.90
C ASP A 655 -26.65 -29.20 12.58
N TRP A 656 -26.56 -29.65 11.31
CA TRP A 656 -26.95 -31.00 10.91
C TRP A 656 -26.06 -32.10 11.48
N CYS A 657 -24.74 -31.88 11.61
CA CYS A 657 -23.85 -32.82 12.28
C CYS A 657 -24.19 -32.94 13.78
N PHE A 658 -24.58 -31.84 14.43
CA PHE A 658 -25.02 -31.83 15.82
C PHE A 658 -26.36 -32.58 16.01
N GLU A 659 -27.37 -32.30 15.17
CA GLU A 659 -28.64 -33.04 15.17
C GLU A 659 -28.46 -34.53 14.84
N TYR A 660 -27.65 -34.87 13.82
CA TYR A 660 -27.35 -36.25 13.45
C TYR A 660 -26.69 -37.01 14.61
N CYS A 661 -25.73 -36.39 15.30
CA CYS A 661 -25.12 -36.96 16.49
C CYS A 661 -26.15 -37.18 17.61
N GLN A 662 -27.00 -36.20 17.91
CA GLN A 662 -28.05 -36.38 18.94
C GLN A 662 -29.02 -37.52 18.60
N LEU A 663 -29.41 -37.67 17.33
CA LEU A 663 -30.35 -38.69 16.88
C LEU A 663 -29.75 -40.11 16.84
N HIS A 664 -28.45 -40.25 16.56
CA HIS A 664 -27.82 -41.56 16.35
C HIS A 664 -26.90 -42.06 17.49
N SER A 665 -26.54 -41.24 18.48
CA SER A 665 -25.55 -41.58 19.53
C SER A 665 -25.94 -42.71 20.52
N ILE A 666 -27.10 -43.36 20.37
CA ILE A 666 -27.66 -44.23 21.43
C ILE A 666 -27.58 -45.75 21.15
N GLN A 667 -27.58 -46.26 19.89
CA GLN A 667 -27.84 -47.70 19.68
C GLN A 667 -27.08 -48.51 18.59
N GLU A 668 -26.56 -47.96 17.49
CA GLU A 668 -25.96 -48.81 16.43
C GLU A 668 -24.42 -48.93 16.52
N LYS A 669 -23.93 -50.11 16.95
CA LYS A 669 -22.50 -50.49 16.94
C LYS A 669 -21.94 -50.79 15.53
N ILE A 670 -22.61 -50.39 14.45
CA ILE A 670 -22.26 -50.74 13.06
C ILE A 670 -22.43 -49.52 12.16
N VAL A 671 -21.32 -48.92 11.74
CA VAL A 671 -21.30 -47.82 10.76
C VAL A 671 -21.77 -48.35 9.40
N LYS A 672 -22.92 -47.86 8.93
CA LYS A 672 -23.48 -48.17 7.59
C LYS A 672 -23.25 -46.96 6.65
N PRO A 673 -22.59 -47.12 5.48
CA PRO A 673 -22.32 -46.01 4.57
C PRO A 673 -23.56 -45.21 4.14
N GLU A 674 -24.72 -45.85 4.03
CA GLU A 674 -25.97 -45.21 3.64
C GLU A 674 -26.59 -44.35 4.75
N ALA A 675 -26.34 -44.69 6.02
CA ALA A 675 -26.83 -43.92 7.18
C ALA A 675 -25.95 -42.69 7.44
N HIS A 676 -24.63 -42.86 7.43
CA HIS A 676 -23.66 -41.79 7.72
C HIS A 676 -23.38 -40.86 6.53
N ARG A 677 -24.32 -40.74 5.58
CA ARG A 677 -24.17 -39.94 4.35
C ARG A 677 -23.76 -38.49 4.62
N ILE A 678 -24.27 -37.85 5.67
CA ILE A 678 -23.95 -36.45 6.00
C ILE A 678 -22.48 -36.29 6.38
N PHE A 679 -21.95 -37.17 7.25
CA PHE A 679 -20.53 -37.20 7.61
C PHE A 679 -19.64 -37.36 6.37
N TYR A 680 -19.99 -38.31 5.49
CA TYR A 680 -19.23 -38.54 4.26
C TYR A 680 -19.37 -37.38 3.24
N SER A 681 -20.50 -36.68 3.19
CA SER A 681 -20.64 -35.44 2.41
C SER A 681 -19.77 -34.31 2.97
N GLY A 682 -19.62 -34.19 4.28
CA GLY A 682 -18.65 -33.28 4.90
C GLY A 682 -17.21 -33.59 4.49
N CYS A 683 -16.81 -34.87 4.57
CA CYS A 683 -15.49 -35.31 4.08
C CYS A 683 -15.29 -35.06 2.57
N GLN A 684 -16.35 -35.10 1.75
CA GLN A 684 -16.26 -34.80 0.31
C GLN A 684 -15.99 -33.32 0.00
N VAL A 685 -16.21 -32.41 0.95
CA VAL A 685 -16.02 -30.95 0.80
C VAL A 685 -14.67 -30.46 1.37
N CYS A 686 -13.96 -31.32 2.12
CA CYS A 686 -12.64 -30.99 2.70
C CYS A 686 -11.46 -31.53 1.87
N LEU A 687 -10.30 -30.88 1.98
CA LEU A 687 -9.03 -31.32 1.39
C LEU A 687 -8.73 -32.80 1.71
N PRO A 688 -8.44 -33.66 0.71
CA PRO A 688 -8.21 -35.08 0.95
C PRO A 688 -7.07 -35.39 1.94
N SER A 689 -6.03 -34.54 2.01
CA SER A 689 -4.95 -34.66 3.00
C SER A 689 -5.45 -34.47 4.44
N ILE A 690 -6.26 -33.44 4.69
CA ILE A 690 -6.87 -33.15 6.00
C ILE A 690 -7.83 -34.27 6.39
N VAL A 691 -8.64 -34.76 5.44
CA VAL A 691 -9.55 -35.89 5.66
C VAL A 691 -8.78 -37.17 5.98
N GLN A 692 -7.68 -37.45 5.28
CA GLN A 692 -6.82 -38.62 5.55
C GLN A 692 -6.17 -38.53 6.93
N GLU A 693 -5.63 -37.38 7.33
CA GLU A 693 -5.02 -37.21 8.65
C GLU A 693 -6.05 -37.27 9.78
N PHE A 694 -7.21 -36.64 9.63
CA PHE A 694 -8.32 -36.76 10.58
C PHE A 694 -8.75 -38.23 10.75
N LEU A 695 -8.91 -38.97 9.65
CA LEU A 695 -9.23 -40.40 9.69
C LEU A 695 -8.09 -41.23 10.30
N ARG A 696 -6.82 -40.82 10.13
CA ARG A 696 -5.68 -41.45 10.78
C ARG A 696 -5.77 -41.25 12.30
N GLN A 697 -5.88 -40.01 12.79
CA GLN A 697 -5.97 -39.70 14.24
C GLN A 697 -7.18 -40.40 14.88
N ALA A 698 -8.37 -40.27 14.28
CA ALA A 698 -9.61 -40.82 14.82
C ALA A 698 -9.59 -42.36 14.90
N LYS A 699 -8.86 -43.05 14.01
CA LYS A 699 -8.62 -44.50 14.08
C LYS A 699 -7.76 -44.87 15.30
N ALA A 700 -6.68 -44.13 15.56
CA ALA A 700 -5.76 -44.42 16.66
C ALA A 700 -6.32 -44.03 18.03
N ALA A 701 -7.12 -42.96 18.10
CA ALA A 701 -8.00 -42.60 19.21
C ALA A 701 -9.19 -43.56 19.40
N ARG A 702 -9.29 -44.65 18.60
CA ARG A 702 -10.30 -45.71 18.67
C ARG A 702 -11.75 -45.24 18.47
N LEU A 703 -11.97 -44.07 17.85
CA LEU A 703 -13.30 -43.52 17.56
C LEU A 703 -14.05 -44.35 16.51
N PHE A 704 -13.34 -45.09 15.66
CA PHE A 704 -13.92 -46.12 14.79
C PHE A 704 -12.98 -47.33 14.62
N ASN A 705 -13.58 -48.50 14.38
CA ASN A 705 -12.91 -49.80 14.50
C ASN A 705 -12.81 -50.59 13.17
N LYS A 706 -12.82 -49.89 12.03
CA LYS A 706 -12.56 -50.43 10.69
C LYS A 706 -11.85 -49.39 9.83
N SER A 707 -11.12 -49.84 8.82
CA SER A 707 -10.73 -48.97 7.71
C SER A 707 -11.99 -48.41 7.04
N VAL A 708 -12.07 -47.07 6.97
CA VAL A 708 -13.02 -46.41 6.08
C VAL A 708 -12.58 -46.77 4.64
N PRO A 709 -13.47 -47.31 3.78
CA PRO A 709 -13.13 -47.57 2.38
C PRO A 709 -12.68 -46.27 1.70
N SER A 710 -11.84 -46.38 0.67
CA SER A 710 -11.45 -45.22 -0.14
C SER A 710 -12.70 -44.50 -0.68
N LEU A 711 -12.99 -43.33 -0.11
CA LEU A 711 -14.22 -42.57 -0.38
C LEU A 711 -14.26 -41.96 -1.79
N TYR A 712 -13.11 -41.90 -2.46
CA TYR A 712 -12.92 -41.19 -3.72
C TYR A 712 -12.85 -42.12 -4.95
N ASP A 713 -12.62 -43.43 -4.78
CA ASP A 713 -12.32 -44.31 -5.93
C ASP A 713 -13.53 -44.64 -6.83
N ASN A 714 -14.77 -44.58 -6.33
CA ASN A 714 -15.95 -45.09 -7.09
C ASN A 714 -17.30 -44.41 -6.79
N LEU A 715 -17.36 -43.30 -6.04
CA LEU A 715 -18.63 -42.64 -5.72
C LEU A 715 -18.86 -41.39 -6.57
N LEU A 716 -20.00 -41.38 -7.28
CA LEU A 716 -20.56 -40.17 -7.87
C LEU A 716 -20.78 -39.10 -6.78
N GLU A 717 -20.33 -37.89 -7.07
CA GLU A 717 -20.47 -36.70 -6.23
C GLU A 717 -21.92 -36.52 -5.75
N SER A 718 -22.10 -36.53 -4.42
CA SER A 718 -23.42 -36.50 -3.80
C SER A 718 -24.15 -35.16 -4.04
N GLU A 719 -25.48 -35.21 -4.19
CA GLU A 719 -26.30 -33.98 -4.33
C GLU A 719 -26.16 -33.06 -3.11
N PHE A 720 -25.89 -33.62 -1.93
CA PHE A 720 -25.50 -32.87 -0.74
C PHE A 720 -24.15 -32.16 -0.94
N SER A 721 -23.08 -32.84 -1.36
CA SER A 721 -21.78 -32.22 -1.65
C SER A 721 -21.92 -31.03 -2.61
N LYS A 722 -22.70 -31.19 -3.69
CA LYS A 722 -22.99 -30.12 -4.66
C LYS A 722 -23.69 -28.90 -4.04
N ALA A 723 -24.58 -29.11 -3.06
CA ALA A 723 -25.25 -28.04 -2.34
C ALA A 723 -24.33 -27.26 -1.38
N PHE A 724 -23.13 -27.76 -1.09
CA PHE A 724 -22.09 -27.08 -0.31
C PHE A 724 -20.96 -26.47 -1.17
N GLY A 725 -21.00 -26.64 -2.49
CA GLY A 725 -19.99 -26.16 -3.45
C GLY A 725 -19.49 -27.25 -4.41
N GLY A 726 -19.56 -28.51 -3.99
CA GLY A 726 -19.08 -29.66 -4.76
C GLY A 726 -17.56 -29.83 -4.71
N ILE A 727 -17.04 -30.61 -5.66
CA ILE A 727 -15.60 -30.86 -5.84
C ILE A 727 -14.87 -29.58 -6.31
N GLU A 728 -15.59 -28.61 -6.89
CA GLU A 728 -15.03 -27.32 -7.33
C GLU A 728 -15.29 -26.18 -6.33
N ARG A 729 -14.31 -25.98 -5.42
CA ARG A 729 -14.05 -24.81 -4.54
C ARG A 729 -14.50 -24.92 -3.08
N PHE A 730 -13.50 -24.92 -2.20
CA PHE A 730 -12.89 -23.66 -1.78
C PHE A 730 -11.39 -23.68 -2.13
N ASP A 731 -10.78 -22.51 -2.39
CA ASP A 731 -9.34 -22.35 -2.13
C ASP A 731 -9.17 -22.50 -0.61
N MET A 732 -8.70 -23.66 -0.14
CA MET A 732 -8.59 -23.94 1.30
C MET A 732 -7.39 -23.22 1.92
N PHE A 733 -7.54 -21.91 2.06
CA PHE A 733 -6.66 -21.03 2.80
C PHE A 733 -6.83 -21.25 4.31
N PHE A 734 -5.75 -21.64 5.00
CA PHE A 734 -5.71 -21.72 6.46
C PHE A 734 -5.14 -20.39 7.01
N PRO A 735 -5.92 -19.60 7.78
CA PRO A 735 -5.45 -18.28 8.24
C PRO A 735 -4.21 -18.31 9.15
N PHE A 736 -3.90 -19.47 9.74
CA PHE A 736 -2.74 -19.66 10.61
C PHE A 736 -1.88 -20.83 10.13
N ASP A 737 -1.64 -20.90 8.81
CA ASP A 737 -0.52 -21.66 8.23
C ASP A 737 0.83 -21.20 8.82
N PRO A 738 1.90 -22.02 8.76
CA PRO A 738 3.18 -21.71 9.40
C PRO A 738 3.73 -20.32 9.06
N TYR A 739 4.18 -19.60 10.08
CA TYR A 739 4.67 -18.22 9.95
C TYR A 739 6.10 -18.18 9.39
N LEU A 740 6.33 -17.46 8.28
CA LEU A 740 7.57 -17.56 7.49
C LEU A 740 8.46 -16.31 7.46
N LEU A 741 8.08 -15.23 8.18
CA LEU A 741 8.84 -13.97 8.18
C LEU A 741 9.98 -14.03 9.23
N LYS A 742 11.23 -13.80 8.79
CA LYS A 742 12.46 -14.19 9.49
C LYS A 742 12.72 -13.43 10.80
N GLU A 743 12.57 -12.12 10.81
CA GLU A 743 12.84 -11.27 11.99
C GLU A 743 11.71 -11.37 13.04
N SER A 744 10.47 -11.49 12.59
CA SER A 744 9.26 -11.46 13.43
C SER A 744 8.80 -12.82 13.94
N ASP A 745 9.22 -13.95 13.33
CA ASP A 745 8.93 -15.31 13.81
C ASP A 745 9.34 -15.52 15.28
N ARG A 746 10.38 -14.81 15.76
CA ARG A 746 10.81 -14.83 17.18
C ARG A 746 9.70 -14.48 18.18
N PHE A 747 8.64 -13.78 17.74
CA PHE A 747 7.45 -13.48 18.55
C PHE A 747 6.35 -14.53 18.40
N MET A 748 6.24 -15.18 17.24
CA MET A 748 5.18 -16.15 16.94
C MET A 748 5.56 -17.56 17.44
N ARG A 749 6.80 -17.99 17.18
CA ARG A 749 7.32 -19.34 17.48
C ARG A 749 7.16 -19.80 18.92
N PRO A 750 7.30 -18.96 19.98
CA PRO A 750 7.05 -19.38 21.36
C PRO A 750 5.59 -19.71 21.68
N HIS A 751 4.65 -19.32 20.81
CA HIS A 751 3.21 -19.44 21.01
C HIS A 751 2.50 -20.28 19.93
N PHE A 752 3.20 -20.64 18.85
CA PHE A 752 2.64 -21.31 17.68
C PHE A 752 2.95 -22.82 17.69
N GLU A 753 1.91 -23.66 17.73
CA GLU A 753 2.04 -25.11 17.62
C GLU A 753 2.27 -25.54 16.16
N PHE A 754 3.55 -25.61 15.76
CA PHE A 754 3.93 -26.24 14.49
C PHE A 754 3.50 -27.72 14.48
N TRP A 755 3.01 -28.21 13.34
CA TRP A 755 2.48 -29.57 13.19
C TRP A 755 3.47 -30.68 13.62
N SER A 756 4.77 -30.44 13.47
CA SER A 756 5.86 -31.32 13.93
C SER A 756 5.94 -31.49 15.46
N MET A 757 5.38 -30.55 16.24
CA MET A 757 5.34 -30.60 17.71
C MET A 757 4.04 -31.20 18.28
N VAL A 758 3.00 -31.36 17.45
CA VAL A 758 1.71 -31.89 17.89
C VAL A 758 1.82 -33.40 18.15
N LYS A 759 1.68 -33.81 19.41
CA LYS A 759 1.80 -35.23 19.80
C LYS A 759 0.67 -36.07 19.19
N THR A 760 0.96 -36.72 18.07
CA THR A 760 0.00 -37.55 17.34
C THR A 760 -0.41 -38.81 18.11
N THR A 761 -1.66 -39.23 17.97
CA THR A 761 -2.23 -40.36 18.76
C THR A 761 -1.63 -41.73 18.44
N TYR A 762 -0.85 -41.86 17.36
CA TYR A 762 -0.07 -43.07 17.01
C TYR A 762 1.18 -43.24 17.88
N SER A 763 1.82 -42.12 18.23
CA SER A 763 3.13 -42.08 18.92
C SER A 763 3.12 -42.75 20.31
N ASN A 764 1.94 -43.00 20.86
CA ASN A 764 1.75 -43.47 22.23
C ASN A 764 1.40 -44.97 22.33
N TYR A 765 1.54 -45.75 21.25
CA TYR A 765 1.38 -47.21 21.25
C TYR A 765 2.67 -47.95 21.63
N ASN A 766 3.29 -47.55 22.75
CA ASN A 766 4.32 -48.30 23.46
C ASN A 766 4.01 -48.28 24.96
N SER A 767 4.10 -49.46 25.60
CA SER A 767 4.06 -49.72 27.05
C SER A 767 3.02 -48.97 27.90
N GLU A 768 1.86 -49.61 28.16
CA GLU A 768 1.34 -49.95 29.51
C GLU A 768 -0.13 -50.43 29.44
N ASP A 769 -0.33 -51.76 29.34
CA ASP A 769 -1.62 -52.42 29.63
C ASP A 769 -1.36 -53.95 29.80
N GLU A 770 -0.81 -54.34 30.96
CA GLU A 770 -0.30 -55.70 31.21
C GLU A 770 -1.44 -56.69 31.57
N TYR A 771 -1.93 -57.44 30.57
CA TYR A 771 -2.84 -58.57 30.81
C TYR A 771 -2.08 -59.91 30.81
N GLN A 772 -1.75 -60.33 32.02
CA GLN A 772 -1.05 -61.57 32.36
C GLN A 772 -1.80 -62.84 31.90
N TYR A 773 -1.15 -63.69 31.11
CA TYR A 773 -1.42 -65.13 31.04
C TYR A 773 -0.10 -65.91 30.87
N GLU A 774 -0.09 -67.15 31.36
CA GLU A 774 1.12 -67.93 31.62
C GLU A 774 1.70 -68.62 30.37
N ASP A 775 2.94 -69.13 30.53
CA ASP A 775 3.79 -69.80 29.55
C ASP A 775 3.07 -70.71 28.52
N LEU A 776 3.47 -70.60 27.25
CA LEU A 776 4.03 -71.72 26.47
C LEU A 776 4.60 -71.25 25.11
N ASP A 777 5.75 -71.81 24.75
CA ASP A 777 6.47 -71.75 23.46
C ASP A 777 6.71 -70.38 22.79
N ALA A 778 8.00 -70.02 22.62
CA ALA A 778 8.42 -68.74 22.05
C ALA A 778 8.34 -68.68 20.50
N PRO A 779 7.66 -67.67 19.92
CA PRO A 779 7.77 -67.27 18.51
C PRO A 779 8.63 -66.00 18.33
N ASP A 780 8.91 -65.64 17.09
CA ASP A 780 9.80 -64.52 16.73
C ASP A 780 9.39 -63.16 17.31
N PHE A 781 10.35 -62.48 17.94
CA PHE A 781 10.25 -61.04 18.21
C PHE A 781 10.47 -60.28 16.88
N ALA A 782 9.42 -59.64 16.37
CA ALA A 782 9.50 -58.78 15.19
C ALA A 782 10.27 -57.48 15.49
N ASP A 783 11.08 -57.01 14.53
CA ASP A 783 11.94 -55.84 14.70
C ASP A 783 11.15 -54.54 14.85
N ASN A 784 11.42 -53.76 15.91
CA ASN A 784 10.75 -52.48 16.16
C ASN A 784 11.46 -51.26 15.50
N VAL A 785 12.10 -51.48 14.35
CA VAL A 785 12.56 -50.43 13.41
C VAL A 785 12.08 -50.83 12.03
N GLY A 786 10.77 -50.69 11.84
CA GLY A 786 10.03 -51.33 10.74
C GLY A 786 8.54 -51.08 10.79
N SER A 787 8.11 -49.84 11.06
CA SER A 787 6.72 -49.44 10.82
C SER A 787 6.32 -49.79 9.38
N SER A 788 5.14 -50.41 9.21
CA SER A 788 4.65 -50.81 7.89
C SER A 788 4.30 -49.62 6.98
N ASP A 789 4.21 -48.42 7.56
CA ASP A 789 4.18 -47.14 6.88
C ASP A 789 5.60 -46.54 6.99
N GLY A 790 6.23 -46.23 5.85
CA GLY A 790 7.68 -45.98 5.77
C GLY A 790 8.17 -44.69 6.42
N GLY A 791 9.38 -44.73 6.97
CA GLY A 791 10.08 -43.63 7.63
C GLY A 791 10.37 -42.40 6.76
N ALA A 792 10.88 -41.34 7.40
CA ALA A 792 10.95 -39.97 6.88
C ALA A 792 11.73 -39.79 5.57
N CYS A 793 12.61 -40.72 5.17
CA CYS A 793 13.25 -40.67 3.86
C CYS A 793 12.36 -41.17 2.70
N GLY A 794 11.19 -41.75 2.99
CA GLY A 794 10.21 -42.24 2.03
C GLY A 794 10.46 -43.65 1.50
N TYR A 795 11.40 -44.39 2.08
CA TYR A 795 11.88 -45.67 1.55
C TYR A 795 10.95 -46.88 1.76
N GLY A 796 9.82 -46.73 2.46
CA GLY A 796 8.89 -47.84 2.73
C GLY A 796 9.53 -48.94 3.57
N GLU A 797 9.19 -50.20 3.28
CA GLU A 797 9.82 -51.37 3.91
C GLU A 797 11.31 -51.49 3.54
N LEU A 798 12.20 -51.17 4.48
CA LEU A 798 13.65 -51.05 4.26
C LEU A 798 14.31 -52.34 3.72
N ASP A 799 13.83 -53.50 4.14
CA ASP A 799 14.29 -54.81 3.63
C ASP A 799 13.90 -55.05 2.16
N LYS A 800 12.70 -54.61 1.72
CA LYS A 800 12.28 -54.70 0.31
C LYS A 800 12.99 -53.68 -0.56
N SER A 801 13.23 -52.48 -0.04
CA SER A 801 13.91 -51.40 -0.76
C SER A 801 15.42 -51.61 -0.90
N GLY A 802 16.00 -52.54 -0.14
CA GLY A 802 17.42 -52.94 -0.23
C GLY A 802 18.36 -52.17 0.70
N TYR A 803 17.81 -51.48 1.70
CA TYR A 803 18.59 -50.80 2.74
C TYR A 803 18.90 -51.72 3.94
N GLY A 804 18.01 -52.69 4.21
CA GLY A 804 18.24 -53.77 5.17
C GLY A 804 18.26 -53.32 6.63
N LYS A 805 18.64 -54.24 7.51
CA LYS A 805 18.63 -54.07 8.99
C LYS A 805 19.74 -53.17 9.57
N SER A 806 20.53 -52.47 8.75
CA SER A 806 21.54 -51.50 9.21
C SER A 806 21.07 -50.07 8.93
N SER A 807 19.94 -49.71 9.51
CA SER A 807 19.32 -48.39 9.42
C SER A 807 19.58 -47.54 10.67
N ALA A 808 19.50 -46.22 10.51
CA ALA A 808 19.40 -45.27 11.61
C ALA A 808 18.44 -44.11 11.26
N GLY A 809 17.69 -43.67 12.27
CA GLY A 809 17.08 -42.35 12.30
C GLY A 809 18.10 -41.30 12.73
N LEU A 810 18.12 -40.14 12.08
CA LEU A 810 19.02 -39.03 12.42
C LEU A 810 18.27 -37.92 13.15
N SER A 811 18.87 -37.31 14.18
CA SER A 811 18.37 -36.06 14.77
C SER A 811 18.43 -34.89 13.78
N SER A 812 17.68 -33.80 14.00
CA SER A 812 17.69 -32.58 13.17
C SER A 812 19.09 -32.09 12.78
N ALA A 813 20.03 -32.08 13.73
CA ALA A 813 21.43 -31.67 13.49
C ALA A 813 22.21 -32.53 12.46
N LEU A 814 21.66 -33.69 12.07
CA LEU A 814 22.28 -34.64 11.15
C LEU A 814 21.37 -35.00 9.96
N PHE A 815 20.05 -34.88 10.11
CA PHE A 815 19.07 -35.21 9.07
C PHE A 815 19.00 -34.15 7.95
N ASP A 816 19.27 -32.89 8.30
CA ASP A 816 19.38 -31.75 7.37
C ASP A 816 18.20 -31.68 6.39
N ARG A 817 16.97 -31.58 6.92
CA ARG A 817 15.72 -31.49 6.12
C ARG A 817 15.58 -32.63 5.08
N GLY A 818 16.17 -33.79 5.35
CA GLY A 818 16.17 -34.95 4.45
C GLY A 818 17.24 -34.93 3.34
N SER A 819 18.18 -33.99 3.34
CA SER A 819 19.33 -34.00 2.41
C SER A 819 20.21 -35.24 2.64
N ALA A 820 20.40 -35.61 3.92
CA ALA A 820 21.15 -36.77 4.37
C ALA A 820 20.47 -38.12 4.06
N CYS A 821 19.21 -38.13 3.58
CA CYS A 821 18.50 -39.37 3.30
C CYS A 821 19.21 -40.22 2.22
N GLY A 822 19.64 -41.41 2.63
CA GLY A 822 20.43 -42.34 1.80
C GLY A 822 21.93 -42.33 2.07
N ALA A 823 22.44 -41.36 2.85
CA ALA A 823 23.84 -41.29 3.26
C ALA A 823 24.27 -42.52 4.07
N CYS A 824 25.52 -42.93 3.92
CA CYS A 824 26.12 -44.00 4.72
C CYS A 824 27.09 -43.42 5.74
N LEU A 825 26.92 -43.81 7.00
CA LEU A 825 27.74 -43.34 8.12
C LEU A 825 28.34 -44.53 8.84
N GLU A 826 29.66 -44.50 9.06
CA GLU A 826 30.37 -45.47 9.89
C GLU A 826 30.44 -44.94 11.32
N LEU A 827 29.82 -45.66 12.27
CA LEU A 827 29.82 -45.33 13.70
C LEU A 827 30.67 -46.32 14.50
N ARG A 828 31.32 -45.83 15.56
CA ARG A 828 32.01 -46.65 16.58
C ARG A 828 31.67 -46.18 17.98
N CYS A 829 31.50 -47.12 18.92
CA CYS A 829 31.30 -46.81 20.34
C CYS A 829 32.62 -46.36 20.99
N VAL A 830 32.60 -45.21 21.67
CA VAL A 830 33.76 -44.59 22.33
C VAL A 830 33.50 -44.35 23.82
N ASP A 831 34.59 -44.09 24.56
CA ASP A 831 34.62 -43.55 25.94
C ASP A 831 33.82 -44.29 27.04
N HIS A 832 33.24 -45.46 26.76
CA HIS A 832 32.49 -46.23 27.78
C HIS A 832 32.88 -47.71 27.89
N ILE A 833 33.87 -48.00 28.75
CA ILE A 833 34.45 -49.34 29.02
C ILE A 833 33.39 -50.39 29.40
N LEU A 834 32.28 -49.97 30.03
CA LEU A 834 31.21 -50.88 30.44
C LEU A 834 30.21 -51.22 29.33
N TRP A 835 30.03 -50.36 28.31
CA TRP A 835 28.97 -50.52 27.30
C TRP A 835 29.51 -50.88 25.91
N CYS A 836 30.60 -50.25 25.47
CA CYS A 836 31.21 -50.56 24.18
C CYS A 836 31.74 -52.00 24.14
N LEU A 837 31.73 -52.61 22.96
CA LEU A 837 32.30 -53.93 22.74
C LEU A 837 33.84 -53.87 22.72
N LYS A 838 34.47 -54.96 23.19
CA LYS A 838 35.93 -55.03 23.38
C LYS A 838 36.65 -54.93 22.03
N GLY A 839 37.32 -53.80 21.81
CA GLY A 839 38.02 -53.47 20.57
C GLY A 839 37.40 -52.30 19.79
N SER A 840 36.28 -51.72 20.25
CA SER A 840 35.55 -50.64 19.58
C SER A 840 35.36 -50.88 18.08
N PRO A 841 34.69 -51.99 17.69
CA PRO A 841 34.31 -52.21 16.29
C PRO A 841 33.43 -51.05 15.79
N SER A 842 33.42 -50.89 14.47
CA SER A 842 32.52 -49.98 13.78
C SER A 842 31.42 -50.71 13.02
N VAL A 843 30.31 -50.01 12.78
CA VAL A 843 29.18 -50.45 11.94
C VAL A 843 28.85 -49.35 10.94
N VAL A 844 28.53 -49.71 9.71
CA VAL A 844 27.99 -48.77 8.71
C VAL A 844 26.47 -48.86 8.73
N VAL A 845 25.82 -47.72 8.96
CA VAL A 845 24.36 -47.58 8.84
C VAL A 845 24.00 -46.71 7.65
N THR A 846 22.79 -46.85 7.14
CA THR A 846 22.19 -45.88 6.22
C THR A 846 21.23 -44.96 6.99
N ALA A 847 21.27 -43.67 6.69
CA ALA A 847 20.23 -42.72 7.07
C ALA A 847 18.93 -43.00 6.31
N THR A 848 17.91 -43.51 7.00
CA THR A 848 16.63 -43.91 6.39
C THR A 848 15.40 -43.28 7.07
N ASP A 849 15.59 -42.63 8.21
CA ASP A 849 14.51 -42.07 9.02
C ASP A 849 14.96 -40.80 9.77
N PHE A 850 14.01 -40.18 10.47
CA PHE A 850 14.23 -39.00 11.31
C PHE A 850 13.93 -39.32 12.78
N CYS A 851 14.91 -39.10 13.67
CA CYS A 851 14.66 -39.16 15.10
C CYS A 851 14.07 -37.82 15.55
N ALA A 852 12.76 -37.81 15.82
CA ALA A 852 12.05 -36.60 16.19
C ALA A 852 12.55 -36.01 17.53
N PRO A 853 12.76 -34.69 17.64
CA PRO A 853 13.15 -34.05 18.89
C PRO A 853 11.99 -34.09 19.91
N ASN A 854 12.36 -34.18 21.19
CA ASN A 854 11.46 -34.15 22.34
C ASN A 854 11.83 -32.98 23.26
N TYR A 855 11.44 -31.76 22.85
CA TYR A 855 11.70 -30.52 23.60
C TYR A 855 10.99 -30.45 24.97
N GLY A 856 10.04 -31.36 25.24
CA GLY A 856 9.40 -31.50 26.55
C GLY A 856 10.31 -32.14 27.62
N LEU A 857 11.49 -32.63 27.24
CA LEU A 857 12.48 -33.22 28.15
C LEU A 857 13.88 -32.60 27.97
N PRO A 858 14.68 -32.48 29.05
CA PRO A 858 16.07 -32.04 28.97
C PRO A 858 16.92 -32.91 28.02
N GLY A 859 17.91 -32.29 27.36
CA GLY A 859 18.80 -32.96 26.40
C GLY A 859 19.70 -34.05 27.00
N ASP A 860 19.75 -34.17 28.33
CA ASP A 860 20.40 -35.20 29.13
C ASP A 860 19.41 -36.13 29.87
N TYR A 861 18.09 -35.93 29.68
CA TYR A 861 17.03 -36.70 30.35
C TYR A 861 15.82 -36.97 29.43
N GLY A 862 16.09 -37.44 28.20
CA GLY A 862 15.06 -37.89 27.25
C GLY A 862 14.97 -37.07 25.96
N GLY A 863 15.45 -35.83 25.97
CA GLY A 863 15.57 -34.96 24.79
C GLY A 863 16.78 -35.27 23.90
N TRP A 864 17.10 -36.55 23.67
CA TRP A 864 18.40 -36.93 23.09
C TRP A 864 18.57 -36.56 21.61
N CYS A 865 17.48 -36.48 20.86
CA CYS A 865 17.46 -35.97 19.47
C CYS A 865 17.17 -34.47 19.37
N ASN A 866 17.16 -33.74 20.49
CA ASN A 866 16.96 -32.29 20.50
C ASN A 866 18.18 -31.59 19.90
N TYR A 867 17.95 -30.83 18.84
CA TYR A 867 18.91 -29.88 18.28
C TYR A 867 19.48 -28.95 19.39
N PRO A 868 20.80 -28.63 19.38
CA PRO A 868 21.81 -28.93 18.36
C PRO A 868 22.52 -30.29 18.52
N ARG A 869 21.96 -31.24 19.29
CA ARG A 869 22.64 -32.51 19.57
C ARG A 869 22.65 -33.45 18.36
N GLU A 870 23.85 -33.89 17.97
CA GLU A 870 24.05 -35.03 17.07
C GLU A 870 23.64 -36.34 17.77
N HIS A 871 22.62 -37.02 17.23
CA HIS A 871 22.13 -38.30 17.75
C HIS A 871 21.67 -39.25 16.63
N PHE A 872 21.83 -40.55 16.88
CA PHE A 872 21.47 -41.64 15.97
C PHE A 872 20.53 -42.61 16.67
N GLU A 873 19.28 -42.67 16.23
CA GLU A 873 18.35 -43.74 16.61
C GLU A 873 18.65 -44.98 15.75
N MET A 874 19.61 -45.78 16.20
CA MET A 874 20.09 -46.95 15.47
C MET A 874 19.13 -48.14 15.60
N SER A 875 18.91 -48.86 14.50
CA SER A 875 18.33 -50.20 14.53
C SER A 875 19.08 -51.12 15.51
N GLU A 876 18.35 -51.98 16.24
CA GLU A 876 18.95 -52.86 17.23
C GLU A 876 20.06 -53.73 16.61
N ALA A 877 19.83 -54.24 15.39
CA ALA A 877 20.79 -55.03 14.64
C ALA A 877 22.10 -54.28 14.32
N ALA A 878 22.09 -52.95 14.22
CA ALA A 878 23.30 -52.13 14.15
C ALA A 878 23.89 -51.81 15.53
N PHE A 879 23.04 -51.49 16.52
CA PHE A 879 23.47 -51.13 17.89
C PHE A 879 24.27 -52.26 18.56
N ILE A 880 23.80 -53.51 18.46
CA ILE A 880 24.47 -54.68 19.05
C ILE A 880 25.81 -55.05 18.39
N GLN A 881 26.19 -54.40 17.28
CA GLN A 881 27.50 -54.58 16.65
C GLN A 881 28.58 -53.70 17.28
N ILE A 882 28.21 -52.62 17.99
CA ILE A 882 29.16 -51.68 18.63
C ILE A 882 29.05 -51.63 20.16
N ALA A 883 27.89 -51.98 20.73
CA ALA A 883 27.63 -51.96 22.17
C ALA A 883 26.86 -53.20 22.67
N LYS A 884 26.76 -53.33 23.99
CA LYS A 884 25.96 -54.38 24.64
C LYS A 884 24.49 -53.98 24.67
N ARG A 885 23.59 -54.91 24.34
CA ARG A 885 22.11 -54.82 24.44
C ARG A 885 21.51 -54.32 25.78
N LYS A 886 22.32 -54.17 26.82
CA LYS A 886 21.92 -53.61 28.13
C LYS A 886 22.31 -52.14 28.34
N ALA A 887 23.02 -51.55 27.38
CA ALA A 887 23.24 -50.12 27.31
C ALA A 887 22.05 -49.51 26.56
N ASP A 888 21.43 -48.49 27.15
CA ASP A 888 20.33 -47.74 26.54
C ASP A 888 20.89 -46.66 25.61
N ILE A 889 21.89 -45.92 26.10
CA ILE A 889 22.57 -44.82 25.41
C ILE A 889 24.09 -45.00 25.52
N ILE A 890 24.80 -44.67 24.44
CA ILE A 890 26.25 -44.83 24.32
C ILE A 890 26.89 -43.59 23.66
N PRO A 891 28.14 -43.22 24.02
CA PRO A 891 28.90 -42.26 23.22
C PRO A 891 29.33 -42.93 21.91
N VAL A 892 29.08 -42.26 20.78
CA VAL A 892 29.54 -42.69 19.46
C VAL A 892 30.41 -41.62 18.82
N GLN A 893 31.37 -42.06 18.01
CA GLN A 893 32.04 -41.23 17.02
C GLN A 893 31.71 -41.79 15.64
N PHE A 894 31.42 -40.90 14.69
CA PHE A 894 31.01 -41.28 13.34
C PHE A 894 31.82 -40.57 12.25
N ARG A 895 31.66 -41.04 11.01
CA ARG A 895 32.09 -40.34 9.78
C ARG A 895 31.20 -40.75 8.59
N ARG A 896 31.02 -39.88 7.61
CA ARG A 896 30.41 -40.25 6.32
C ARG A 896 31.36 -41.21 5.56
N VAL A 897 30.80 -42.20 4.87
CA VAL A 897 31.51 -43.20 4.07
C VAL A 897 30.72 -43.52 2.79
N ASN A 898 31.37 -44.07 1.77
CA ASN A 898 30.66 -44.42 0.53
C ASN A 898 29.66 -45.57 0.77
N CYS A 899 28.43 -45.40 0.28
CA CYS A 899 27.43 -46.43 0.15
C CYS A 899 27.76 -47.41 -0.99
N ASP A 900 28.22 -48.61 -0.63
CA ASP A 900 28.25 -49.74 -1.56
C ASP A 900 26.83 -50.26 -1.79
N ARG A 901 26.32 -50.08 -3.01
CA ARG A 901 24.99 -50.55 -3.44
C ARG A 901 25.13 -51.45 -4.67
N TYR A 902 24.23 -52.44 -4.78
CA TYR A 902 24.18 -53.35 -5.92
C TYR A 902 23.05 -52.96 -6.87
N GLY A 903 23.34 -52.92 -8.18
CA GLY A 903 22.41 -52.49 -9.22
C GLY A 903 22.33 -50.98 -9.40
N GLY A 904 21.44 -50.56 -10.30
CA GLY A 904 21.19 -49.15 -10.64
C GLY A 904 20.41 -48.38 -9.57
N MET A 905 20.40 -47.06 -9.69
CA MET A 905 19.43 -46.23 -8.97
C MET A 905 18.01 -46.57 -9.42
N ARG A 906 17.08 -46.62 -8.47
CA ARG A 906 15.69 -47.02 -8.68
C ARG A 906 14.76 -45.82 -8.57
N PHE A 907 13.93 -45.64 -9.58
CA PHE A 907 12.99 -44.52 -9.75
C PHE A 907 11.56 -45.05 -9.66
N THR A 908 10.87 -44.84 -8.54
CA THR A 908 9.47 -45.26 -8.37
C THR A 908 8.53 -44.09 -8.67
N VAL A 909 7.82 -44.18 -9.80
CA VAL A 909 6.97 -43.09 -10.31
C VAL A 909 5.58 -43.16 -9.69
N THR A 910 5.16 -42.08 -9.05
CA THR A 910 3.88 -41.89 -8.35
C THR A 910 3.27 -40.53 -8.73
N GLY A 911 2.05 -40.24 -8.25
CA GLY A 911 1.35 -38.99 -8.56
C GLY A 911 0.03 -39.19 -9.30
N SER A 912 -0.37 -38.19 -10.08
CA SER A 912 -1.71 -38.08 -10.67
C SER A 912 -1.68 -37.39 -12.05
N SER A 913 -2.84 -37.03 -12.59
CA SER A 913 -2.94 -36.16 -13.77
C SER A 913 -2.48 -34.71 -13.55
N TYR A 914 -2.26 -34.29 -12.30
CA TYR A 914 -1.95 -32.90 -11.94
C TYR A 914 -0.51 -32.70 -11.44
N PHE A 915 0.10 -33.72 -10.84
CA PHE A 915 1.48 -33.66 -10.34
C PHE A 915 2.20 -35.00 -10.56
N TYR A 916 3.50 -34.93 -10.80
CA TYR A 916 4.40 -36.08 -10.90
C TYR A 916 5.29 -36.15 -9.68
N GLN A 917 5.41 -37.34 -9.09
CA GLN A 917 6.34 -37.62 -8.00
C GLN A 917 7.22 -38.84 -8.34
N VAL A 918 8.49 -38.81 -7.95
CA VAL A 918 9.45 -39.89 -8.14
C VAL A 918 10.24 -40.08 -6.85
N LEU A 919 10.09 -41.24 -6.24
CA LEU A 919 10.94 -41.68 -5.14
C LEU A 919 12.24 -42.26 -5.71
N ILE A 920 13.39 -41.73 -5.28
CA ILE A 920 14.71 -42.25 -5.64
C ILE A 920 15.25 -43.15 -4.53
N THR A 921 15.63 -44.37 -4.89
CA THR A 921 16.18 -45.39 -3.97
C THR A 921 17.42 -46.06 -4.56
N ASN A 922 18.17 -46.79 -3.71
CA ASN A 922 19.38 -47.53 -4.09
C ASN A 922 20.48 -46.63 -4.69
N VAL A 923 20.70 -45.45 -4.12
CA VAL A 923 21.80 -44.53 -4.50
C VAL A 923 23.10 -45.00 -3.86
N GLY A 924 24.12 -45.22 -4.70
CA GLY A 924 25.47 -45.61 -4.29
C GLY A 924 26.44 -44.43 -4.20
N SER A 925 27.69 -44.75 -3.90
CA SER A 925 28.76 -43.78 -3.69
C SER A 925 28.42 -42.81 -2.54
N VAL A 926 28.10 -41.52 -2.74
CA VAL A 926 27.79 -40.65 -1.57
C VAL A 926 26.41 -40.94 -0.95
N GLY A 927 25.48 -41.53 -1.72
CA GLY A 927 24.11 -41.84 -1.26
C GLY A 927 23.18 -40.62 -1.19
N GLU A 928 23.72 -39.47 -0.77
CA GLU A 928 23.07 -38.15 -0.76
C GLU A 928 22.77 -37.66 -2.18
N VAL A 929 21.57 -37.15 -2.40
CA VAL A 929 21.13 -36.54 -3.68
C VAL A 929 20.71 -35.10 -3.41
N ILE A 930 21.29 -34.16 -4.16
CA ILE A 930 21.05 -32.71 -4.00
C ILE A 930 20.13 -32.12 -5.07
N ALA A 931 20.10 -32.70 -6.28
CA ALA A 931 19.25 -32.23 -7.36
C ALA A 931 18.82 -33.37 -8.31
N VAL A 932 17.63 -33.23 -8.88
CA VAL A 932 17.03 -34.18 -9.82
C VAL A 932 16.39 -33.44 -10.99
N LYS A 933 16.48 -33.99 -12.20
CA LYS A 933 15.73 -33.53 -13.37
C LYS A 933 15.08 -34.71 -14.10
N VAL A 934 13.91 -34.47 -14.69
CA VAL A 934 13.19 -35.44 -15.52
C VAL A 934 13.03 -34.91 -16.94
N LYS A 935 12.98 -35.79 -17.94
CA LYS A 935 12.74 -35.44 -19.34
C LYS A 935 11.90 -36.47 -20.06
N GLY A 936 10.80 -36.02 -20.66
CA GLY A 936 10.02 -36.76 -21.65
C GLY A 936 10.57 -36.62 -23.08
N SER A 937 10.01 -37.35 -24.04
CA SER A 937 10.39 -37.24 -25.45
C SER A 937 9.96 -35.93 -26.13
N ARG A 938 9.06 -35.16 -25.50
CA ARG A 938 8.53 -33.88 -26.00
C ARG A 938 8.94 -32.67 -25.14
N THR A 939 9.80 -32.85 -24.13
CA THR A 939 10.15 -31.79 -23.16
C THR A 939 11.65 -31.49 -23.16
N GLY A 940 12.02 -30.35 -22.56
CA GLY A 940 13.37 -30.13 -22.05
C GLY A 940 13.69 -31.03 -20.85
N TRP A 941 14.84 -30.79 -20.23
CA TRP A 941 15.09 -31.24 -18.85
C TRP A 941 14.33 -30.33 -17.90
N ILE A 942 13.42 -30.91 -17.13
CA ILE A 942 12.58 -30.22 -16.14
C ILE A 942 13.21 -30.51 -14.76
N PRO A 943 13.64 -29.49 -14.00
CA PRO A 943 14.09 -29.70 -12.63
C PRO A 943 12.93 -30.20 -11.76
N MET A 944 13.23 -31.07 -10.81
CA MET A 944 12.29 -31.56 -9.82
C MET A 944 12.65 -30.98 -8.45
N ALA A 945 11.65 -30.49 -7.72
CA ALA A 945 11.81 -30.06 -6.34
C ALA A 945 11.72 -31.28 -5.41
N ARG A 946 12.50 -31.33 -4.33
CA ARG A 946 12.25 -32.27 -3.22
C ARG A 946 10.88 -31.92 -2.62
N ASN A 947 10.06 -32.93 -2.37
CA ASN A 947 8.77 -32.79 -1.69
C ASN A 947 8.93 -33.09 -0.19
N TRP A 948 9.57 -34.23 0.11
CA TRP A 948 10.03 -34.66 1.43
C TRP A 948 11.00 -35.85 1.27
N GLY A 949 12.02 -35.98 2.13
CA GLY A 949 12.96 -37.10 2.08
C GLY A 949 13.63 -37.28 0.70
N GLN A 950 13.48 -38.46 0.08
CA GLN A 950 13.90 -38.71 -1.32
C GLN A 950 12.73 -38.80 -2.32
N ASN A 951 11.58 -38.19 -2.00
CA ASN A 951 10.50 -37.96 -2.95
C ASN A 951 10.72 -36.62 -3.68
N TRP A 952 10.80 -36.67 -5.00
CA TRP A 952 11.01 -35.50 -5.87
C TRP A 952 9.77 -35.27 -6.73
N GLN A 953 9.35 -34.02 -6.97
CA GLN A 953 8.13 -33.67 -7.68
C GLN A 953 8.30 -32.64 -8.80
N CYS A 954 7.39 -32.66 -9.79
CA CYS A 954 7.24 -31.61 -10.80
C CYS A 954 5.81 -31.57 -11.37
N ASN A 955 5.38 -30.40 -11.87
CA ASN A 955 4.04 -30.17 -12.40
C ASN A 955 4.05 -30.16 -13.94
N ALA A 956 4.25 -31.32 -14.57
CA ALA A 956 4.30 -31.46 -16.03
C ALA A 956 3.68 -32.78 -16.51
N ASP A 957 2.91 -32.76 -17.61
CA ASP A 957 2.30 -33.98 -18.17
C ASP A 957 3.29 -34.79 -19.02
N LEU A 958 3.84 -35.85 -18.42
CA LEU A 958 4.78 -36.77 -19.06
C LEU A 958 4.11 -38.09 -19.50
N ARG A 959 2.77 -38.16 -19.53
CA ARG A 959 2.03 -39.38 -19.90
C ARG A 959 2.27 -39.74 -21.37
N GLY A 960 2.43 -41.03 -21.65
CA GLY A 960 2.69 -41.54 -23.00
C GLY A 960 4.10 -41.20 -23.55
N GLN A 961 4.98 -40.63 -22.72
CA GLN A 961 6.37 -40.31 -23.07
C GLN A 961 7.33 -41.25 -22.33
N PRO A 962 8.44 -41.68 -22.95
CA PRO A 962 9.50 -42.36 -22.21
C PRO A 962 10.19 -41.35 -21.27
N LEU A 963 10.54 -41.78 -20.06
CA LEU A 963 11.13 -40.91 -19.04
C LEU A 963 12.65 -41.10 -18.96
N SER A 964 13.39 -40.00 -19.01
CA SER A 964 14.81 -39.92 -18.68
C SER A 964 14.98 -39.19 -17.35
N PHE A 965 15.97 -39.59 -16.55
CA PHE A 965 16.28 -38.98 -15.26
C PHE A 965 17.74 -38.55 -15.20
N GLU A 966 17.99 -37.40 -14.59
CA GLU A 966 19.31 -36.88 -14.27
C GLU A 966 19.38 -36.63 -12.76
N VAL A 967 20.41 -37.16 -12.11
CA VAL A 967 20.56 -37.14 -10.63
C VAL A 967 21.94 -36.61 -10.29
N THR A 968 22.03 -35.66 -9.36
CA THR A 968 23.28 -35.05 -8.90
C THR A 968 23.51 -35.37 -7.41
N ASP A 969 24.69 -35.89 -7.08
CA ASP A 969 25.10 -36.18 -5.69
C ASP A 969 25.71 -34.96 -4.98
N SER A 970 25.87 -35.02 -3.65
CA SER A 970 26.48 -33.93 -2.87
C SER A 970 27.96 -33.66 -3.17
N SER A 971 28.63 -34.50 -3.99
CA SER A 971 29.96 -34.22 -4.55
C SER A 971 29.92 -33.48 -5.90
N GLY A 972 28.72 -33.09 -6.37
CA GLY A 972 28.51 -32.41 -7.64
C GLY A 972 28.58 -33.32 -8.87
N ARG A 973 28.79 -34.63 -8.70
CA ARG A 973 28.78 -35.58 -9.82
C ARG A 973 27.33 -35.78 -10.27
N THR A 974 27.13 -35.91 -11.58
CA THR A 974 25.79 -36.05 -12.18
C THR A 974 25.71 -37.28 -13.06
N VAL A 975 24.66 -38.09 -12.89
CA VAL A 975 24.43 -39.35 -13.62
C VAL A 975 23.12 -39.27 -14.40
N THR A 976 23.23 -39.23 -15.73
CA THR A 976 22.09 -39.14 -16.65
C THR A 976 21.68 -40.52 -17.20
N SER A 977 20.46 -40.94 -16.89
CA SER A 977 19.83 -42.20 -17.29
C SER A 977 18.71 -41.94 -18.31
N TYR A 978 18.95 -42.29 -19.57
CA TYR A 978 18.02 -41.99 -20.68
C TYR A 978 16.98 -43.09 -20.89
N ASN A 979 15.72 -42.69 -21.09
CA ASN A 979 14.58 -43.55 -21.45
C ASN A 979 14.40 -44.79 -20.53
N VAL A 980 14.60 -44.60 -19.22
CA VAL A 980 14.53 -45.65 -18.19
C VAL A 980 13.12 -46.24 -18.07
N ALA A 981 12.10 -45.38 -18.16
CA ALA A 981 10.71 -45.80 -18.28
C ALA A 981 10.29 -45.74 -19.76
N SER A 982 9.69 -46.82 -20.29
CA SER A 982 9.12 -46.84 -21.64
C SER A 982 7.86 -45.98 -21.73
N SER A 983 7.44 -45.53 -22.92
CA SER A 983 6.22 -44.72 -23.13
C SER A 983 4.89 -45.36 -22.70
N LYS A 984 4.90 -46.60 -22.20
CA LYS A 984 3.74 -47.32 -21.63
C LYS A 984 3.82 -47.46 -20.10
N TRP A 985 4.68 -46.67 -19.43
CA TRP A 985 4.79 -46.65 -17.97
C TRP A 985 3.47 -46.15 -17.33
N SER A 986 3.27 -46.49 -16.06
CA SER A 986 2.11 -46.10 -15.25
C SER A 986 2.52 -45.82 -13.80
N PHE A 987 1.70 -45.06 -13.07
CA PHE A 987 1.98 -44.75 -11.65
C PHE A 987 1.99 -46.04 -10.80
N GLY A 988 2.86 -46.06 -9.78
CA GLY A 988 3.14 -47.23 -8.95
C GLY A 988 4.24 -48.16 -9.50
N GLN A 989 4.91 -47.80 -10.60
CA GLN A 989 5.98 -48.60 -11.20
C GLN A 989 7.39 -48.08 -10.86
N THR A 990 8.32 -49.01 -10.63
CA THR A 990 9.74 -48.75 -10.37
C THR A 990 10.60 -49.11 -11.59
N PHE A 991 11.56 -48.24 -11.92
CA PHE A 991 12.49 -48.39 -13.04
C PHE A 991 13.93 -48.31 -12.56
N GLU A 992 14.84 -49.13 -13.11
CA GLU A 992 16.25 -49.16 -12.74
C GLU A 992 17.12 -48.45 -13.80
N GLY A 993 17.86 -47.42 -13.39
CA GLY A 993 18.73 -46.61 -14.24
C GLY A 993 20.22 -46.92 -14.04
N LYS A 994 21.07 -45.92 -14.29
CA LYS A 994 22.51 -45.99 -14.00
C LYS A 994 22.78 -45.80 -12.50
N GLN A 995 24.03 -45.99 -12.11
CA GLN A 995 24.53 -45.82 -10.75
C GLN A 995 25.72 -44.85 -10.72
N PHE A 996 25.96 -44.21 -9.57
CA PHE A 996 27.26 -43.56 -9.30
C PHE A 996 28.34 -44.63 -9.17
N LEU A 997 29.30 -44.65 -10.10
CA LEU A 997 30.47 -45.51 -9.99
C LEU A 997 31.42 -44.95 -8.92
N ASN A 998 31.94 -45.83 -8.06
CA ASN A 998 33.06 -45.55 -7.15
C ASN A 998 34.38 -45.53 -7.92
#